data_AF-A0A8X8BFQ9-F1
#
_entry.id   AF-A0A8X8BFQ9-F1
#
_cell.length_a   1.000
_cell.length_b   1.000
_cell.length_c   1.000
_cell.angle_alpha   90.00
_cell.angle_beta   90.00
_cell.angle_gamma   90.00
#
_symmetry.space_group_name_H-M   'P 1'
#
loop_
_entity.id
_entity.type
_entity.pdbx_description
1 polymer ?
#
loop_
_entity_poly.entity_id
_entity_poly.type
_entity_poly.pdbx_seq_one_letter_code
_entity_poly.pdbx_strand_id
1 'polypeptide(L)'
;MSSLSVKYLLYAPLAAQVAYSLAYQEDYSRAFWCLNILIICGLKGLVHVVWSIYNNMLFLTRTLRINPKGVDFKQIDHEWHWDNYILLQAILATMICYMSPPLMMINSTIPLWNTKGLIVLLVLHVTFSEPLYYFLHRSVHRNNYLFTHYHSFHHSSPVPNPMTANNATLLESLLLCVVAGVPLIGSCLLGVGSISLIYGYAITFDFLRCLGHCNVEIFSHKLFETLPILRYLIYTPTYHSLHHQDMETNFCLFMPIFDVSSVRSISCTSSVFVSIPRRLLEGFWCLNILIICGLKGLVHVFWSVYNNMLWVSRTLRINPKGVDFKQIDHEWHWDNYILLQAIIATMICYMSPPLMVINSTIPLAVPLWNTKGLIVLIVLHVTFSEPLYYFLHRSVHRNNYFFTHYHAFHHSSTVPNPMTANNATLLESLILSVVAGVPLIGSCLLGVGSISLIYGYAIMFDFQRCLGHCNVEIFSHKLFESLPILRYLIYTPTYHSLHHQDMRTNFCLIMPIFDVLGNTLNPNSWELQKSIRLAAGEPKRVPEFVFLAHGVDVMSAMHAPFLFRSFASMPYTTRLFLLPVWPFAFMISLGMWVWSKAFLYTSYTLRNNLCQTWAVPRLGFHYFLPFAKQGINNHIEAAILRADKLGVKVISLAALNKNEALNGGGTLFVNKHPDLRVRVVHGNTLTAAVILNEISKDVKEVFLTGATSKLGRAIALYLCRRGVRVLMLTLSTERFQKIQREAPDESQSYLEQVTKYNAAEHCKTWIVGKWLTPREQSWAPTGTHFHQFVVPPILKFRRNCTYGDLAAMRLPKDVHGVGTCEYTMDRGVVHACHAGGLVHMLEGWEHHEVGAIDVDRIDIVWEAAMRHGLSSVSSLSD
;
A
#
# COMPACT_ATOMS: atom_id res chain seq x y z
N MET A 1 -7.40 -11.23 -1.81
CA MET A 1 -8.31 -10.53 -2.75
C MET A 1 -7.96 -10.95 -4.18
N SER A 2 -8.79 -11.80 -4.79
CA SER A 2 -8.61 -12.32 -6.15
C SER A 2 -9.96 -12.31 -6.89
N SER A 3 -10.18 -11.32 -7.76
CA SER A 3 -10.99 -11.32 -8.98
C SER A 3 -11.44 -9.90 -9.29
N LEU A 4 -11.00 -9.34 -10.42
CA LEU A 4 -11.68 -8.20 -11.00
C LEU A 4 -13.10 -8.68 -11.37
N SER A 5 -14.15 -8.08 -10.81
CA SER A 5 -15.52 -8.50 -11.12
C SER A 5 -15.84 -8.16 -12.58
N VAL A 6 -16.31 -9.16 -13.35
CA VAL A 6 -16.64 -9.05 -14.79
C VAL A 6 -17.71 -7.96 -15.05
N LYS A 7 -18.47 -7.56 -14.03
CA LYS A 7 -19.51 -6.52 -14.11
C LYS A 7 -19.00 -5.17 -14.63
N TYR A 8 -17.73 -4.82 -14.39
CA TYR A 8 -17.17 -3.55 -14.88
C TYR A 8 -16.87 -3.55 -16.38
N LEU A 9 -16.90 -4.70 -17.06
CA LEU A 9 -16.86 -4.75 -18.54
C LEU A 9 -18.06 -4.04 -19.18
N LEU A 10 -19.15 -3.82 -18.44
CA LEU A 10 -20.30 -3.04 -18.90
C LEU A 10 -19.96 -1.56 -19.15
N TYR A 11 -18.83 -1.05 -18.63
CA TYR A 11 -18.29 0.26 -18.98
C TYR A 11 -17.40 0.24 -20.24
N ALA A 12 -16.98 -0.94 -20.72
CA ALA A 12 -16.07 -1.06 -21.85
C ALA A 12 -16.60 -0.45 -23.15
N PRO A 13 -17.90 -0.56 -23.52
CA PRO A 13 -18.43 0.10 -24.70
C PRO A 13 -18.34 1.64 -24.64
N LEU A 14 -18.56 2.23 -23.46
CA LEU A 14 -18.41 3.68 -23.23
C LEU A 14 -16.96 4.13 -23.40
N ALA A 15 -16.02 3.40 -22.79
CA ALA A 15 -14.59 3.68 -22.91
C ALA A 15 -14.08 3.47 -24.34
N ALA A 16 -14.55 2.43 -25.02
CA ALA A 16 -14.23 2.14 -26.41
C ALA A 16 -14.75 3.23 -27.35
N GLN A 17 -15.97 3.74 -27.13
CA GLN A 17 -16.52 4.86 -27.92
C GLN A 17 -15.68 6.14 -27.75
N VAL A 18 -15.24 6.46 -26.53
CA VAL A 18 -14.34 7.59 -26.27
C VAL A 18 -13.00 7.40 -26.99
N ALA A 19 -12.39 6.22 -26.88
CA ALA A 19 -11.13 5.91 -27.53
C ALA A 19 -11.24 5.95 -29.07
N TYR A 20 -12.33 5.42 -29.62
CA TYR A 20 -12.62 5.42 -31.05
C TYR A 20 -12.77 6.84 -31.60
N SER A 21 -13.62 7.67 -30.98
CA SER A 21 -13.81 9.06 -31.42
C SER A 21 -12.56 9.92 -31.28
N LEU A 22 -11.71 9.67 -30.26
CA LEU A 22 -10.40 10.33 -30.13
C LEU A 22 -9.41 9.89 -31.23
N ALA A 23 -9.44 8.62 -31.63
CA ALA A 23 -8.53 8.06 -32.63
C ALA A 23 -8.91 8.43 -34.07
N TYR A 24 -10.20 8.50 -34.38
CA TYR A 24 -10.71 8.72 -35.74
C TYR A 24 -11.27 10.14 -35.99
N GLN A 25 -11.21 11.04 -35.00
CA GLN A 25 -11.69 12.43 -35.08
C GLN A 25 -13.16 12.58 -35.51
N GLU A 26 -14.01 11.59 -35.20
CA GLU A 26 -15.43 11.56 -35.54
C GLU A 26 -16.32 11.52 -34.28
N ASP A 27 -17.50 12.14 -34.38
CA ASP A 27 -18.60 12.02 -33.40
C ASP A 27 -18.28 12.50 -31.95
N TYR A 28 -17.62 13.66 -31.83
CA TYR A 28 -17.21 14.25 -30.55
C TYR A 28 -18.34 14.47 -29.54
N SER A 29 -19.58 14.68 -29.99
CA SER A 29 -20.75 14.88 -29.10
C SER A 29 -21.08 13.60 -28.32
N ARG A 30 -21.04 12.43 -28.97
CA ARG A 30 -21.28 11.15 -28.29
C ARG A 30 -20.13 10.77 -27.37
N ALA A 31 -18.89 10.97 -27.83
CA ALA A 31 -17.70 10.75 -27.00
C ALA A 31 -17.71 11.62 -25.74
N PHE A 32 -18.13 12.88 -25.87
CA PHE A 32 -18.30 13.79 -24.74
C PHE A 32 -19.27 13.23 -23.71
N TRP A 33 -20.47 12.79 -24.11
CA TRP A 33 -21.44 12.22 -23.16
C TRP A 33 -20.99 10.89 -22.57
N CYS A 34 -20.36 10.01 -23.35
CA CYS A 34 -19.81 8.75 -22.84
C CYS A 34 -18.75 8.99 -21.76
N LEU A 35 -17.85 9.97 -21.98
CA LEU A 35 -16.84 10.37 -21.00
C LEU A 35 -17.48 10.95 -19.73
N ASN A 36 -18.46 11.84 -19.88
CA ASN A 36 -19.16 12.43 -18.72
C ASN A 36 -19.90 11.39 -17.89
N ILE A 37 -20.53 10.38 -18.51
CA ILE A 37 -21.17 9.26 -17.80
C ILE A 37 -20.14 8.49 -16.97
N LEU A 38 -18.97 8.17 -17.54
CA LEU A 38 -17.89 7.48 -16.82
C LEU A 38 -17.38 8.28 -15.64
N ILE A 39 -17.17 9.60 -15.81
CA ILE A 39 -16.70 10.49 -14.74
C ILE A 39 -17.74 10.57 -13.62
N ILE A 40 -19.02 10.78 -13.94
CA ILE A 40 -20.10 10.84 -12.94
C ILE A 40 -20.19 9.52 -12.16
N CYS A 41 -20.08 8.37 -12.82
CA CYS A 41 -20.09 7.07 -12.15
C CYS A 41 -18.91 6.91 -11.19
N GLY A 42 -17.71 7.31 -11.62
CA GLY A 42 -16.51 7.28 -10.77
C GLY A 42 -16.64 8.20 -9.54
N LEU A 43 -17.16 9.42 -9.73
CA LEU A 43 -17.39 10.37 -8.64
C LEU A 43 -18.45 9.88 -7.65
N LYS A 44 -19.55 9.29 -8.14
CA LYS A 44 -20.57 8.66 -7.28
C LYS A 44 -19.96 7.51 -6.47
N GLY A 45 -19.21 6.62 -7.10
CA GLY A 45 -18.50 5.54 -6.40
C GLY A 45 -17.55 6.07 -5.31
N LEU A 46 -16.84 7.16 -5.61
CA LEU A 46 -15.96 7.82 -4.64
C LEU A 46 -16.73 8.38 -3.43
N VAL A 47 -17.92 8.97 -3.63
CA VAL A 47 -18.78 9.46 -2.53
C VAL A 47 -19.09 8.34 -1.54
N HIS A 48 -19.53 7.17 -2.03
CA HIS A 48 -19.82 6.02 -1.17
C HIS A 48 -18.57 5.53 -0.41
N VAL A 49 -17.42 5.47 -1.08
CA VAL A 49 -16.15 5.06 -0.45
C VAL A 49 -15.72 6.05 0.62
N VAL A 50 -15.77 7.37 0.35
CA VAL A 50 -15.40 8.41 1.33
C VAL A 50 -16.32 8.38 2.54
N TRP A 51 -17.64 8.27 2.33
CA TRP A 51 -18.58 8.11 3.43
C TRP A 51 -18.35 6.84 4.23
N SER A 52 -18.06 5.71 3.56
CA SER A 52 -17.75 4.45 4.24
C SER A 52 -16.46 4.55 5.05
N ILE A 53 -15.42 5.23 4.53
CA ILE A 53 -14.20 5.54 5.28
C ILE A 53 -14.56 6.34 6.54
N TYR A 54 -15.27 7.47 6.40
CA TYR A 54 -15.69 8.30 7.53
C TYR A 54 -16.48 7.49 8.57
N ASN A 55 -17.48 6.73 8.14
CA ASN A 55 -18.29 5.87 8.99
C ASN A 55 -17.44 4.89 9.83
N ASN A 56 -16.39 4.34 9.22
CA ASN A 56 -15.51 3.35 9.83
C ASN A 56 -14.28 3.94 10.55
N MET A 57 -14.07 5.25 10.53
CA MET A 57 -13.02 5.94 11.31
C MET A 57 -13.43 6.03 12.78
N LEU A 58 -13.47 4.87 13.46
CA LEU A 58 -14.00 4.74 14.83
C LEU A 58 -13.30 5.65 15.84
N PHE A 59 -12.05 6.05 15.60
CA PHE A 59 -11.37 7.03 16.47
C PHE A 59 -12.04 8.41 16.46
N LEU A 60 -12.71 8.77 15.37
CA LEU A 60 -13.47 10.01 15.20
C LEU A 60 -14.96 9.81 15.51
N THR A 61 -15.52 8.66 15.12
CA THR A 61 -16.98 8.49 15.08
C THR A 61 -17.57 7.70 16.25
N ARG A 62 -16.76 6.98 17.05
CA ARG A 62 -17.27 6.06 18.09
C ARG A 62 -18.25 6.67 19.09
N THR A 63 -18.08 7.95 19.46
CA THR A 63 -18.92 8.63 20.45
C THR A 63 -20.23 9.16 19.87
N LEU A 64 -20.37 9.16 18.54
CA LEU A 64 -21.51 9.69 17.81
C LEU A 64 -22.27 8.58 17.06
N ARG A 65 -21.97 7.31 17.36
CA ARG A 65 -22.63 6.18 16.68
C ARG A 65 -24.08 6.05 17.11
N ILE A 66 -24.95 5.83 16.14
CA ILE A 66 -26.40 5.69 16.36
C ILE A 66 -26.73 4.26 16.78
N ASN A 67 -26.24 3.28 16.03
CA ASN A 67 -26.32 1.86 16.36
C ASN A 67 -24.97 1.36 16.89
N PRO A 68 -24.89 0.90 18.15
CA PRO A 68 -23.64 0.45 18.75
C PRO A 68 -23.11 -0.86 18.17
N LYS A 69 -23.96 -1.66 17.49
CA LYS A 69 -23.57 -2.94 16.88
C LYS A 69 -22.55 -2.73 15.76
N GLY A 70 -21.57 -3.61 15.63
CA GLY A 70 -20.64 -3.61 14.49
C GLY A 70 -21.29 -4.13 13.21
N VAL A 71 -20.75 -3.75 12.05
CA VAL A 71 -21.06 -4.40 10.77
C VAL A 71 -20.31 -5.73 10.73
N ASP A 72 -21.01 -6.84 10.53
CA ASP A 72 -20.42 -8.18 10.48
C ASP A 72 -20.11 -8.64 9.04
N PHE A 73 -19.43 -9.77 8.89
CA PHE A 73 -19.10 -10.32 7.58
C PHE A 73 -20.34 -10.66 6.75
N LYS A 74 -21.44 -11.08 7.38
CA LYS A 74 -22.68 -11.43 6.68
C LYS A 74 -23.29 -10.20 6.00
N GLN A 75 -23.30 -9.07 6.70
CA GLN A 75 -23.75 -7.80 6.13
C GLN A 75 -22.79 -7.31 5.04
N ILE A 76 -21.47 -7.42 5.24
CA ILE A 76 -20.47 -7.04 4.22
C ILE A 76 -20.66 -7.83 2.93
N ASP A 77 -20.85 -9.14 3.03
CA ASP A 77 -21.09 -10.00 1.86
C ASP A 77 -22.42 -9.69 1.18
N HIS A 78 -23.45 -9.37 1.96
CA HIS A 78 -24.77 -8.96 1.47
C HIS A 78 -24.74 -7.63 0.72
N GLU A 79 -23.93 -6.68 1.18
CA GLU A 79 -23.76 -5.35 0.59
C GLU A 79 -22.70 -5.31 -0.53
N TRP A 80 -22.04 -6.43 -0.83
CA TRP A 80 -20.89 -6.51 -1.74
C TRP A 80 -21.16 -5.92 -3.14
N HIS A 81 -22.42 -5.94 -3.57
CA HIS A 81 -22.87 -5.47 -4.88
C HIS A 81 -23.59 -4.11 -4.85
N TRP A 82 -23.32 -3.29 -3.83
CA TRP A 82 -23.88 -1.93 -3.68
C TRP A 82 -23.70 -1.04 -4.92
N ASP A 83 -22.64 -1.23 -5.69
CA ASP A 83 -22.35 -0.46 -6.89
C ASP A 83 -23.22 -0.81 -8.12
N ASN A 84 -24.06 -1.86 -8.04
CA ASN A 84 -25.01 -2.21 -9.10
C ASN A 84 -25.96 -1.06 -9.46
N TYR A 85 -26.34 -0.23 -8.49
CA TYR A 85 -27.17 0.95 -8.72
C TYR A 85 -26.49 1.98 -9.63
N ILE A 86 -25.21 2.25 -9.40
CA ILE A 86 -24.40 3.18 -10.21
C ILE A 86 -24.24 2.62 -11.62
N LEU A 87 -24.05 1.32 -11.74
CA LEU A 87 -23.94 0.63 -13.03
C LEU A 87 -25.25 0.71 -13.83
N LEU A 88 -26.39 0.50 -13.17
CA LEU A 88 -27.71 0.64 -13.78
C LEU A 88 -27.93 2.08 -14.31
N GLN A 89 -27.56 3.10 -13.52
CA GLN A 89 -27.65 4.49 -13.96
C GLN A 89 -26.77 4.77 -15.17
N ALA A 90 -25.58 4.18 -15.24
CA ALA A 90 -24.71 4.29 -16.42
C ALA A 90 -25.39 3.71 -17.67
N ILE A 91 -25.99 2.53 -17.55
CA ILE A 91 -26.70 1.86 -18.65
C ILE A 91 -27.90 2.70 -19.10
N LEU A 92 -28.72 3.18 -18.17
CA LEU A 92 -29.88 4.02 -18.49
C LEU A 92 -29.47 5.35 -19.13
N ALA A 93 -28.45 6.02 -18.60
CA ALA A 93 -27.91 7.26 -19.18
C ALA A 93 -27.38 7.01 -20.59
N THR A 94 -26.70 5.89 -20.81
CA THR A 94 -26.22 5.47 -22.13
C THR A 94 -27.41 5.24 -23.07
N MET A 95 -28.42 4.46 -22.67
CA MET A 95 -29.61 4.24 -23.50
C MET A 95 -30.31 5.56 -23.87
N ILE A 96 -30.43 6.51 -22.94
CA ILE A 96 -30.98 7.84 -23.21
C ILE A 96 -30.14 8.59 -24.26
N CYS A 97 -28.81 8.51 -24.19
CA CYS A 97 -27.93 9.08 -25.21
C CYS A 97 -28.09 8.44 -26.60
N TYR A 98 -28.59 7.20 -26.70
CA TYR A 98 -28.74 6.45 -27.96
C TYR A 98 -30.19 6.37 -28.50
N MET A 99 -31.23 6.58 -27.67
CA MET A 99 -32.62 6.23 -28.01
C MET A 99 -33.52 7.36 -28.55
N SER A 100 -33.11 8.62 -28.73
CA SER A 100 -34.06 9.65 -29.22
C SER A 100 -33.49 10.83 -30.03
N PRO A 101 -34.03 11.11 -31.24
CA PRO A 101 -33.82 12.38 -31.97
C PRO A 101 -34.47 13.65 -31.36
N PRO A 102 -35.64 13.64 -30.67
CA PRO A 102 -36.28 14.89 -30.23
C PRO A 102 -35.74 15.49 -28.92
N LEU A 103 -35.19 14.70 -27.98
CA LEU A 103 -34.43 15.26 -26.84
C LEU A 103 -33.05 15.78 -27.28
N MET A 104 -32.58 15.34 -28.46
CA MET A 104 -31.33 15.73 -29.11
C MET A 104 -31.45 16.95 -30.04
N MET A 105 -32.50 17.78 -29.90
CA MET A 105 -32.42 19.20 -30.30
C MET A 105 -31.52 20.02 -29.34
N ILE A 106 -30.73 19.36 -28.49
CA ILE A 106 -29.50 19.88 -27.89
C ILE A 106 -28.38 19.79 -28.95
N ASN A 107 -28.59 20.46 -30.08
CA ASN A 107 -27.54 20.75 -31.06
C ASN A 107 -26.87 22.11 -30.77
N SER A 108 -27.11 22.66 -29.58
CA SER A 108 -26.33 23.72 -28.97
C SER A 108 -25.82 23.21 -27.63
N THR A 109 -24.52 23.31 -27.41
CA THR A 109 -23.80 23.01 -26.18
C THR A 109 -24.63 23.37 -24.95
N ILE A 110 -25.09 22.36 -24.19
CA ILE A 110 -25.67 22.59 -22.85
C ILE A 110 -24.68 23.49 -22.10
N PRO A 111 -25.13 24.64 -21.57
CA PRO A 111 -24.22 25.56 -20.91
C PRO A 111 -23.56 24.86 -19.73
N LEU A 112 -22.33 25.25 -19.41
CA LEU A 112 -21.65 24.72 -18.23
C LEU A 112 -22.46 25.03 -16.96
N TRP A 113 -23.12 26.19 -16.90
CA TRP A 113 -23.89 26.66 -15.75
C TRP A 113 -25.16 27.42 -16.17
N ASN A 114 -26.27 27.23 -15.44
CA ASN A 114 -27.50 28.01 -15.59
C ASN A 114 -28.20 28.17 -14.24
N THR A 115 -28.32 29.40 -13.74
CA THR A 115 -28.94 29.71 -12.44
C THR A 115 -30.45 29.42 -12.42
N LYS A 116 -31.16 29.66 -13.54
CA LYS A 116 -32.59 29.32 -13.67
C LYS A 116 -32.79 27.81 -13.57
N GLY A 117 -31.85 27.05 -14.14
CA GLY A 117 -31.84 25.59 -14.03
C GLY A 117 -31.70 25.10 -12.61
N LEU A 118 -30.89 25.74 -11.76
CA LEU A 118 -30.77 25.36 -10.35
C LEU A 118 -32.09 25.55 -9.60
N ILE A 119 -32.78 26.68 -9.83
CA ILE A 119 -34.08 26.96 -9.20
C ILE A 119 -35.12 25.93 -9.66
N VAL A 120 -35.21 25.68 -10.96
CA VAL A 120 -36.13 24.68 -11.52
C VAL A 120 -35.83 23.28 -10.98
N LEU A 121 -34.55 22.90 -10.91
CA LEU A 121 -34.14 21.61 -10.36
C LEU A 121 -34.53 21.46 -8.89
N LEU A 122 -34.32 22.49 -8.06
CA LEU A 122 -34.73 22.48 -6.66
C LEU A 122 -36.26 22.40 -6.53
N VAL A 123 -36.99 23.19 -7.31
CA VAL A 123 -38.46 23.12 -7.32
C VAL A 123 -38.93 21.72 -7.70
N LEU A 124 -38.42 21.15 -8.80
CA LEU A 124 -38.79 19.80 -9.24
C LEU A 124 -38.42 18.73 -8.21
N HIS A 125 -37.28 18.87 -7.54
CA HIS A 125 -36.89 17.95 -6.47
C HIS A 125 -37.88 18.00 -5.30
N VAL A 126 -38.18 19.20 -4.79
CA VAL A 126 -39.07 19.39 -3.64
C VAL A 126 -40.52 19.05 -3.97
N THR A 127 -41.02 19.43 -5.15
CA THR A 127 -42.46 19.27 -5.48
C THR A 127 -42.79 17.94 -6.16
N PHE A 128 -41.81 17.25 -6.74
CA PHE A 128 -42.03 15.95 -7.41
C PHE A 128 -41.21 14.82 -6.79
N SER A 129 -39.87 14.92 -6.74
CA SER A 129 -39.03 13.79 -6.31
C SER A 129 -39.27 13.38 -4.86
N GLU A 130 -39.36 14.34 -3.95
CA GLU A 130 -39.61 14.09 -2.52
C GLU A 130 -40.99 13.42 -2.29
N PRO A 131 -42.14 13.99 -2.75
CA PRO A 131 -43.43 13.30 -2.66
C PRO A 131 -43.46 11.95 -3.36
N LEU A 132 -42.88 11.84 -4.56
CA LEU A 132 -42.87 10.60 -5.33
C LEU A 132 -42.13 9.50 -4.57
N TYR A 133 -40.94 9.80 -4.03
CA TYR A 133 -40.21 8.84 -3.21
C TYR A 133 -41.00 8.47 -1.96
N TYR A 134 -41.53 9.46 -1.23
CA TYR A 134 -42.33 9.22 -0.02
C TYR A 134 -43.49 8.23 -0.29
N PHE A 135 -44.28 8.47 -1.34
CA PHE A 135 -45.39 7.59 -1.67
C PHE A 135 -44.94 6.20 -2.10
N LEU A 136 -43.88 6.10 -2.92
CA LEU A 136 -43.33 4.81 -3.36
C LEU A 136 -42.78 4.02 -2.18
N HIS A 137 -41.95 4.66 -1.35
CA HIS A 137 -41.31 4.08 -0.18
C HIS A 137 -42.34 3.60 0.84
N ARG A 138 -43.34 4.43 1.16
CA ARG A 138 -44.45 4.03 2.04
C ARG A 138 -45.31 2.92 1.44
N SER A 139 -45.48 2.89 0.12
CA SER A 139 -46.25 1.83 -0.55
C SER A 139 -45.55 0.47 -0.51
N VAL A 140 -44.22 0.45 -0.67
CA VAL A 140 -43.46 -0.80 -0.56
C VAL A 140 -43.42 -1.33 0.87
N HIS A 141 -43.50 -0.46 1.89
CA HIS A 141 -43.67 -0.87 3.29
C HIS A 141 -45.09 -1.36 3.62
N ARG A 142 -46.14 -0.71 3.10
CA ARG A 142 -47.53 -1.05 3.42
C ARG A 142 -48.00 -2.37 2.80
N ASN A 143 -47.40 -2.78 1.68
CA ASN A 143 -47.76 -4.00 0.98
C ASN A 143 -46.79 -5.13 1.35
N ASN A 144 -47.26 -6.12 2.11
CA ASN A 144 -46.47 -7.27 2.55
C ASN A 144 -45.74 -7.99 1.40
N TYR A 145 -46.35 -8.07 0.21
CA TYR A 145 -45.71 -8.70 -0.94
C TYR A 145 -44.53 -7.87 -1.45
N LEU A 146 -44.73 -6.56 -1.62
CA LEU A 146 -43.68 -5.65 -2.08
C LEU A 146 -42.54 -5.53 -1.08
N PHE A 147 -42.88 -5.44 0.22
CA PHE A 147 -41.89 -5.43 1.28
C PHE A 147 -41.06 -6.73 1.25
N THR A 148 -41.71 -7.89 1.33
CA THR A 148 -41.01 -9.17 1.45
C THR A 148 -40.09 -9.46 0.25
N HIS A 149 -40.51 -9.14 -0.97
CA HIS A 149 -39.76 -9.53 -2.17
C HIS A 149 -38.81 -8.46 -2.71
N TYR A 150 -39.07 -7.18 -2.41
CA TYR A 150 -38.28 -6.09 -3.00
C TYR A 150 -37.56 -5.24 -1.96
N HIS A 151 -38.19 -4.94 -0.81
CA HIS A 151 -37.64 -3.98 0.17
C HIS A 151 -36.99 -4.60 1.40
N SER A 152 -37.34 -5.83 1.75
CA SER A 152 -36.73 -6.58 2.85
C SER A 152 -35.23 -6.80 2.66
N PHE A 153 -34.77 -6.89 1.40
CA PHE A 153 -33.36 -7.03 1.02
C PHE A 153 -32.53 -5.80 1.41
N HIS A 154 -33.11 -4.60 1.30
CA HIS A 154 -32.49 -3.36 1.74
C HIS A 154 -32.42 -3.32 3.28
N HIS A 155 -33.52 -3.67 3.95
CA HIS A 155 -33.65 -3.70 5.41
C HIS A 155 -32.92 -4.84 6.11
N SER A 156 -32.47 -5.88 5.39
CA SER A 156 -31.73 -6.99 5.98
C SER A 156 -30.29 -6.63 6.39
N SER A 157 -29.90 -5.37 6.20
CA SER A 157 -28.65 -4.78 6.69
C SER A 157 -28.91 -4.09 8.04
N PRO A 158 -28.67 -4.76 9.18
CA PRO A 158 -29.13 -4.29 10.50
C PRO A 158 -28.41 -3.04 11.02
N VAL A 159 -27.24 -2.73 10.47
CA VAL A 159 -26.46 -1.54 10.83
C VAL A 159 -26.32 -0.68 9.59
N PRO A 160 -27.01 0.48 9.48
CA PRO A 160 -26.89 1.32 8.29
C PRO A 160 -25.43 1.64 7.96
N ASN A 161 -25.04 1.41 6.72
CA ASN A 161 -23.72 1.75 6.19
C ASN A 161 -23.88 2.54 4.89
N PRO A 162 -22.95 3.44 4.55
CA PRO A 162 -22.95 4.09 3.23
C PRO A 162 -23.00 3.13 2.04
N MET A 163 -22.57 1.87 2.20
CA MET A 163 -22.76 0.83 1.18
C MET A 163 -24.21 0.32 1.12
N THR A 164 -24.89 0.21 2.27
CA THR A 164 -26.32 -0.14 2.36
C THR A 164 -27.19 0.80 1.53
N ALA A 165 -26.81 2.08 1.42
CA ALA A 165 -27.55 3.07 0.64
C ALA A 165 -27.83 2.60 -0.80
N ASN A 166 -26.92 1.88 -1.46
CA ASN A 166 -27.19 1.37 -2.82
C ASN A 166 -27.46 -0.14 -2.87
N ASN A 167 -27.60 -0.79 -1.72
CA ASN A 167 -27.92 -2.20 -1.66
C ASN A 167 -29.45 -2.39 -1.72
N ALA A 168 -29.96 -2.57 -2.93
CA ALA A 168 -31.39 -2.62 -3.23
C ALA A 168 -31.67 -3.62 -4.36
N THR A 169 -32.92 -4.05 -4.50
CA THR A 169 -33.31 -4.89 -5.64
C THR A 169 -33.35 -4.09 -6.94
N LEU A 170 -33.42 -4.77 -8.09
CA LEU A 170 -33.48 -4.09 -9.40
C LEU A 170 -34.72 -3.16 -9.51
N LEU A 171 -35.88 -3.60 -9.02
CA LEU A 171 -37.11 -2.81 -9.06
C LEU A 171 -36.97 -1.51 -8.26
N GLU A 172 -36.43 -1.59 -7.05
CA GLU A 172 -36.17 -0.41 -6.21
C GLU A 172 -35.15 0.52 -6.82
N SER A 173 -34.10 -0.05 -7.41
CA SER A 173 -33.08 0.69 -8.13
C SER A 173 -33.70 1.45 -9.31
N LEU A 174 -34.63 0.84 -10.06
CA LEU A 174 -35.35 1.51 -11.15
C LEU A 174 -36.26 2.63 -10.63
N LEU A 175 -37.04 2.38 -9.58
CA LEU A 175 -37.90 3.40 -8.95
C LEU A 175 -37.08 4.60 -8.47
N LEU A 176 -35.94 4.33 -7.84
CA LEU A 176 -35.05 5.38 -7.38
C LEU A 176 -34.35 6.11 -8.54
N CYS A 177 -34.04 5.44 -9.64
CA CYS A 177 -33.57 6.09 -10.86
C CYS A 177 -34.62 7.06 -11.42
N VAL A 178 -35.91 6.72 -11.37
CA VAL A 178 -36.99 7.62 -11.77
C VAL A 178 -37.03 8.84 -10.85
N VAL A 179 -37.03 8.63 -9.53
CA VAL A 179 -37.02 9.71 -8.53
C VAL A 179 -35.84 10.67 -8.73
N ALA A 180 -34.63 10.14 -8.93
CA ALA A 180 -33.44 10.93 -9.19
C ALA A 180 -33.46 11.58 -10.58
N GLY A 181 -34.06 10.94 -11.57
CA GLY A 181 -34.10 11.41 -12.95
C GLY A 181 -35.04 12.58 -13.19
N VAL A 182 -36.15 12.68 -12.45
CA VAL A 182 -37.19 13.71 -12.67
C VAL A 182 -36.64 15.15 -12.67
N PRO A 183 -35.83 15.60 -11.70
CA PRO A 183 -35.34 16.98 -11.69
C PRO A 183 -34.28 17.24 -12.76
N LEU A 184 -33.47 16.22 -13.07
CA LEU A 184 -32.44 16.29 -14.12
C LEU A 184 -33.06 16.41 -15.50
N ILE A 185 -33.95 15.48 -15.85
CA ILE A 185 -34.61 15.43 -17.15
C ILE A 185 -35.57 16.61 -17.28
N GLY A 186 -36.36 16.92 -16.25
CA GLY A 186 -37.30 18.04 -16.26
C GLY A 186 -36.62 19.39 -16.48
N SER A 187 -35.46 19.63 -15.87
CA SER A 187 -34.69 20.86 -16.10
C SER A 187 -34.16 20.96 -17.53
N CYS A 188 -33.73 19.83 -18.11
CA CYS A 188 -33.31 19.77 -19.51
C CYS A 188 -34.49 19.97 -20.49
N LEU A 189 -35.65 19.36 -20.23
CA LEU A 189 -36.86 19.51 -21.04
C LEU A 189 -37.42 20.94 -21.01
N LEU A 190 -37.27 21.64 -19.88
CA LEU A 190 -37.63 23.06 -19.74
C LEU A 190 -36.59 24.02 -20.34
N GLY A 191 -35.55 23.51 -21.01
CA GLY A 191 -34.54 24.32 -21.71
C GLY A 191 -33.57 25.06 -20.78
N VAL A 192 -33.53 24.72 -19.49
CA VAL A 192 -32.69 25.39 -18.48
C VAL A 192 -31.61 24.49 -17.88
N GLY A 193 -31.45 23.26 -18.39
CA GLY A 193 -30.41 22.32 -17.97
C GLY A 193 -28.98 22.87 -18.14
N SER A 194 -28.06 22.38 -17.33
CA SER A 194 -26.63 22.68 -17.45
C SER A 194 -25.77 21.47 -17.04
N ILE A 195 -24.54 21.39 -17.53
CA ILE A 195 -23.62 20.28 -17.19
C ILE A 195 -23.36 20.25 -15.67
N SER A 196 -23.13 21.42 -15.06
CA SER A 196 -22.91 21.51 -13.62
C SER A 196 -24.12 21.05 -12.79
N LEU A 197 -25.35 21.21 -13.30
CA LEU A 197 -26.55 20.69 -12.62
C LEU A 197 -26.61 19.18 -12.66
N ILE A 198 -26.25 18.57 -13.81
CA ILE A 198 -26.22 17.11 -13.95
C ILE A 198 -25.21 16.50 -12.97
N TYR A 199 -23.99 17.03 -12.94
CA TYR A 199 -22.95 16.59 -11.99
C TYR A 199 -23.36 16.88 -10.55
N GLY A 200 -23.68 18.14 -10.25
CA GLY A 200 -23.95 18.60 -8.90
C GLY A 200 -25.10 17.85 -8.26
N TYR A 201 -26.22 17.67 -8.97
CA TYR A 201 -27.36 16.94 -8.45
C TYR A 201 -27.09 15.43 -8.34
N ALA A 202 -26.48 14.79 -9.35
CA ALA A 202 -26.20 13.34 -9.28
C ALA A 202 -25.27 12.95 -8.14
N ILE A 203 -24.28 13.82 -7.82
CA ILE A 203 -23.35 13.65 -6.71
C ILE A 203 -24.02 14.00 -5.38
N THR A 204 -24.77 15.11 -5.31
CA THR A 204 -25.47 15.53 -4.09
C THR A 204 -26.52 14.52 -3.67
N PHE A 205 -27.23 13.91 -4.63
CA PHE A 205 -28.23 12.89 -4.36
C PHE A 205 -27.62 11.68 -3.65
N ASP A 206 -26.51 11.13 -4.15
CA ASP A 206 -25.81 10.01 -3.50
C ASP A 206 -25.15 10.43 -2.18
N PHE A 207 -24.62 11.67 -2.11
CA PHE A 207 -24.06 12.22 -0.89
C PHE A 207 -25.09 12.25 0.24
N LEU A 208 -26.30 12.75 -0.04
CA LEU A 208 -27.38 12.79 0.93
C LEU A 208 -27.81 11.37 1.30
N ARG A 209 -27.96 10.45 0.34
CA ARG A 209 -28.29 9.04 0.65
C ARG A 209 -27.25 8.37 1.54
N CYS A 210 -25.97 8.57 1.27
CA CYS A 210 -24.88 8.07 2.11
C CYS A 210 -24.88 8.70 3.50
N LEU A 211 -25.17 9.99 3.60
CA LEU A 211 -25.35 10.70 4.86
C LEU A 211 -26.45 10.02 5.69
N GLY A 212 -27.65 9.79 5.12
CA GLY A 212 -28.75 9.11 5.81
C GLY A 212 -28.40 7.70 6.28
N HIS A 213 -27.65 6.93 5.48
CA HIS A 213 -27.22 5.58 5.85
C HIS A 213 -25.90 5.54 6.64
N CYS A 214 -25.38 6.69 7.08
CA CYS A 214 -24.21 6.72 7.93
C CYS A 214 -24.62 6.35 9.36
N ASN A 215 -23.91 5.42 10.00
CA ASN A 215 -24.16 5.04 11.39
C ASN A 215 -23.56 6.05 12.40
N VAL A 216 -23.46 7.33 12.02
CA VAL A 216 -22.80 8.38 12.80
C VAL A 216 -23.64 9.64 12.69
N GLU A 217 -24.11 10.18 13.81
CA GLU A 217 -24.82 11.45 13.83
C GLU A 217 -23.82 12.61 13.73
N ILE A 218 -23.93 13.38 12.67
CA ILE A 218 -23.03 14.50 12.38
C ILE A 218 -23.66 15.86 12.69
N PHE A 219 -24.98 15.92 12.83
CA PHE A 219 -25.70 17.13 13.17
C PHE A 219 -25.84 17.24 14.69
N SER A 220 -25.32 18.33 15.24
CA SER A 220 -25.54 18.67 16.65
C SER A 220 -26.99 19.05 16.90
N HIS A 221 -27.59 18.57 17.98
CA HIS A 221 -28.94 18.97 18.42
C HIS A 221 -29.11 20.50 18.51
N LYS A 222 -28.03 21.22 18.90
CA LYS A 222 -28.02 22.68 19.00
C LYS A 222 -28.38 23.37 17.68
N LEU A 223 -28.09 22.76 16.53
CA LEU A 223 -28.48 23.30 15.23
C LEU A 223 -30.00 23.40 15.11
N PHE A 224 -30.72 22.37 15.53
CA PHE A 224 -32.18 22.31 15.47
C PHE A 224 -32.83 23.10 16.61
N GLU A 225 -32.17 23.28 17.74
CA GLU A 225 -32.63 24.21 18.79
C GLU A 225 -32.49 25.67 18.33
N THR A 226 -31.39 26.00 17.66
CA THR A 226 -31.13 27.36 17.17
C THR A 226 -31.99 27.70 15.96
N LEU A 227 -32.21 26.75 15.05
CA LEU A 227 -33.01 26.91 13.84
C LEU A 227 -34.01 25.74 13.71
N PRO A 228 -35.15 25.78 14.43
CA PRO A 228 -36.13 24.69 14.47
C PRO A 228 -36.67 24.28 13.10
N ILE A 229 -36.74 25.19 12.13
CA ILE A 229 -37.24 24.88 10.79
C ILE A 229 -36.35 23.85 10.06
N LEU A 230 -35.06 23.78 10.36
CA LEU A 230 -34.13 22.87 9.69
C LEU A 230 -34.44 21.40 9.97
N ARG A 231 -35.09 21.07 11.09
CA ARG A 231 -35.48 19.69 11.41
C ARG A 231 -36.49 19.09 10.42
N TYR A 232 -37.16 19.94 9.65
CA TYR A 232 -38.12 19.55 8.62
C TYR A 232 -37.53 19.58 7.20
N LEU A 233 -36.39 20.26 7.01
CA LEU A 233 -35.76 20.44 5.70
C LEU A 233 -34.53 19.55 5.51
N ILE A 234 -33.94 19.04 6.60
CA ILE A 234 -32.73 18.23 6.59
C ILE A 234 -33.04 16.95 7.36
N TYR A 235 -33.08 15.81 6.66
CA TYR A 235 -33.07 14.51 7.33
C TYR A 235 -31.65 14.17 7.82
N THR A 236 -31.56 13.55 9.00
CA THR A 236 -30.28 13.21 9.64
C THR A 236 -29.99 11.72 9.54
N PRO A 237 -28.74 11.29 9.78
CA PRO A 237 -28.42 9.87 9.88
C PRO A 237 -29.22 9.18 10.99
N THR A 238 -29.52 9.88 12.10
CA THR A 238 -30.42 9.35 13.15
C THR A 238 -31.84 9.15 12.65
N TYR A 239 -32.39 10.11 11.90
CA TYR A 239 -33.74 10.01 11.33
C TYR A 239 -33.92 8.75 10.48
N HIS A 240 -32.98 8.51 9.57
CA HIS A 240 -33.03 7.34 8.68
C HIS A 240 -32.65 6.04 9.40
N SER A 241 -31.74 6.08 10.37
CA SER A 241 -31.42 4.89 11.19
C SER A 241 -32.61 4.42 12.03
N LEU A 242 -33.46 5.34 12.50
CA LEU A 242 -34.70 5.00 13.19
C LEU A 242 -35.71 4.30 12.27
N HIS A 243 -35.79 4.67 11.00
CA HIS A 243 -36.62 3.97 10.01
C HIS A 243 -36.24 2.48 9.86
N HIS A 244 -34.94 2.15 9.86
CA HIS A 244 -34.47 0.76 9.82
C HIS A 244 -34.78 -0.04 11.11
N GLN A 245 -35.09 0.65 12.22
CA GLN A 245 -35.46 0.03 13.49
C GLN A 245 -36.98 -0.06 13.66
N ASP A 246 -37.68 0.97 13.24
CA ASP A 246 -39.14 1.11 13.24
C ASP A 246 -39.62 1.43 11.82
N MET A 247 -39.90 0.34 11.09
CA MET A 247 -40.24 0.33 9.67
C MET A 247 -41.61 0.95 9.35
N GLU A 248 -42.35 1.46 10.34
CA GLU A 248 -43.64 2.12 10.15
C GLU A 248 -43.54 3.66 10.08
N THR A 249 -42.32 4.22 10.20
CA THR A 249 -42.10 5.68 10.30
C THR A 249 -41.00 6.19 9.36
N ASN A 250 -40.87 7.51 9.22
CA ASN A 250 -39.72 8.19 8.58
C ASN A 250 -39.46 7.80 7.10
N PHE A 251 -40.43 8.05 6.22
CA PHE A 251 -40.37 7.59 4.82
C PHE A 251 -39.81 8.62 3.81
N CYS A 252 -39.56 9.88 4.21
CA CYS A 252 -39.09 10.92 3.29
C CYS A 252 -37.76 10.56 2.60
N LEU A 253 -37.46 11.21 1.47
CA LEU A 253 -36.17 11.03 0.81
C LEU A 253 -35.08 11.80 1.55
N PHE A 254 -35.16 13.13 1.55
CA PHE A 254 -34.21 14.00 2.26
C PHE A 254 -34.87 15.07 3.14
N MET A 255 -36.19 15.28 3.02
CA MET A 255 -36.91 16.36 3.70
C MET A 255 -38.02 15.82 4.63
N PRO A 256 -37.82 15.81 5.97
CA PRO A 256 -38.79 15.28 6.93
C PRO A 256 -40.16 15.98 6.93
N ILE A 257 -40.30 17.17 6.33
CA ILE A 257 -41.58 17.87 6.17
C ILE A 257 -42.67 17.00 5.53
N PHE A 258 -42.29 16.04 4.66
CA PHE A 258 -43.24 15.15 4.01
C PHE A 258 -43.82 14.09 4.96
N ASP A 259 -43.08 13.69 5.99
CA ASP A 259 -43.60 12.83 7.06
C ASP A 259 -44.53 13.62 8.03
N VAL A 260 -44.28 14.92 8.19
CA VAL A 260 -45.06 15.82 9.07
C VAL A 260 -46.40 16.22 8.45
N SER A 261 -46.49 16.23 7.13
CA SER A 261 -47.67 16.66 6.36
C SER A 261 -48.91 15.77 6.49
N SER A 262 -48.88 14.74 7.34
CA SER A 262 -50.08 14.06 7.86
C SER A 262 -50.80 14.86 8.98
N VAL A 263 -50.28 16.02 9.37
CA VAL A 263 -50.98 17.05 10.18
C VAL A 263 -50.93 18.42 9.46
N ARG A 264 -52.12 18.97 9.18
CA ARG A 264 -52.54 20.27 8.56
C ARG A 264 -51.52 21.44 8.47
N SER A 265 -51.44 22.03 7.25
CA SER A 265 -51.60 23.46 6.84
C SER A 265 -50.62 24.53 7.43
N ILE A 266 -50.17 25.65 6.81
CA ILE A 266 -50.40 26.43 5.57
C ILE A 266 -49.20 27.40 5.34
N SER A 267 -49.11 27.91 4.11
CA SER A 267 -48.17 28.77 3.36
C SER A 267 -47.84 30.22 3.79
N CYS A 268 -46.69 30.77 3.28
CA CYS A 268 -46.48 32.06 2.54
C CYS A 268 -45.01 32.57 2.74
N THR A 269 -44.11 32.60 1.75
CA THR A 269 -43.86 33.53 0.59
C THR A 269 -43.06 34.83 0.87
N SER A 270 -41.92 34.91 0.16
CA SER A 270 -41.38 36.06 -0.61
C SER A 270 -40.39 37.10 -0.04
N SER A 271 -39.19 37.04 -0.65
CA SER A 271 -38.36 38.13 -1.22
C SER A 271 -37.64 39.16 -0.33
N VAL A 272 -36.30 39.25 -0.45
CA VAL A 272 -35.53 40.46 -0.81
C VAL A 272 -34.14 40.04 -1.38
N PHE A 273 -33.67 40.85 -2.32
CA PHE A 273 -32.53 40.76 -3.24
C PHE A 273 -31.17 41.21 -2.62
N VAL A 274 -30.08 40.83 -3.29
CA VAL A 274 -28.70 41.39 -3.32
C VAL A 274 -27.82 41.30 -2.06
N SER A 275 -26.80 40.43 -2.13
CA SER A 275 -25.38 40.84 -2.22
C SER A 275 -24.50 39.61 -2.50
N ILE A 276 -23.49 39.78 -3.35
CA ILE A 276 -22.58 38.73 -3.84
C ILE A 276 -21.63 38.27 -2.71
N PRO A 277 -21.45 36.96 -2.43
CA PRO A 277 -20.31 36.52 -1.63
C PRO A 277 -19.53 35.32 -2.22
N ARG A 278 -18.22 35.54 -2.41
CA ARG A 278 -17.11 34.70 -1.90
C ARG A 278 -17.02 33.18 -2.18
N ARG A 279 -17.84 32.54 -3.02
CA ARG A 279 -17.76 31.05 -3.22
C ARG A 279 -16.74 30.51 -4.23
N LEU A 280 -15.91 31.35 -4.86
CA LEU A 280 -14.87 30.91 -5.81
C LEU A 280 -13.48 30.71 -5.19
N LEU A 281 -13.24 31.15 -3.95
CA LEU A 281 -11.93 30.98 -3.27
C LEU A 281 -11.83 29.70 -2.43
N GLU A 282 -12.93 29.16 -1.90
CA GLU A 282 -12.90 28.01 -0.97
C GLU A 282 -12.46 26.69 -1.64
N GLY A 283 -12.83 26.48 -2.91
CA GLY A 283 -12.36 25.32 -3.70
C GLY A 283 -10.86 25.34 -4.01
N PHE A 284 -10.22 26.51 -3.99
CA PHE A 284 -8.79 26.64 -4.27
C PHE A 284 -7.93 26.18 -3.08
N TRP A 285 -8.31 26.52 -1.85
CA TRP A 285 -7.49 26.23 -0.67
C TRP A 285 -7.47 24.75 -0.29
N CYS A 286 -8.59 24.03 -0.39
CA CYS A 286 -8.62 22.58 -0.16
C CYS A 286 -7.68 21.83 -1.12
N LEU A 287 -7.67 22.24 -2.40
CA LEU A 287 -6.73 21.69 -3.39
C LEU A 287 -5.27 22.02 -3.02
N ASN A 288 -4.97 23.25 -2.61
CA ASN A 288 -3.62 23.64 -2.18
C ASN A 288 -3.15 22.84 -0.95
N ILE A 289 -4.03 22.59 0.03
CA ILE A 289 -3.72 21.77 1.20
C ILE A 289 -3.39 20.34 0.76
N LEU A 290 -4.21 19.74 -0.12
CA LEU A 290 -3.95 18.41 -0.66
C LEU A 290 -2.62 18.34 -1.43
N ILE A 291 -2.30 19.35 -2.24
CA ILE A 291 -1.02 19.42 -2.98
C ILE A 291 0.14 19.52 -1.99
N ILE A 292 0.08 20.41 -0.98
CA ILE A 292 1.14 20.55 0.03
C ILE A 292 1.33 19.24 0.80
N CYS A 293 0.25 18.57 1.21
CA CYS A 293 0.32 17.27 1.87
C CYS A 293 0.96 16.21 0.98
N GLY A 294 0.59 16.16 -0.30
CA GLY A 294 1.20 15.27 -1.29
C GLY A 294 2.70 15.54 -1.46
N LEU A 295 3.11 16.81 -1.59
CA LEU A 295 4.51 17.21 -1.71
C LEU A 295 5.32 16.86 -0.46
N LYS A 296 4.78 17.12 0.74
CA LYS A 296 5.39 16.72 2.01
C LYS A 296 5.56 15.19 2.07
N GLY A 297 4.52 14.44 1.72
CA GLY A 297 4.60 12.97 1.64
C GLY A 297 5.69 12.49 0.68
N LEU A 298 5.82 13.13 -0.49
CA LEU A 298 6.87 12.82 -1.47
C LEU A 298 8.28 13.09 -0.92
N VAL A 299 8.48 14.13 -0.10
CA VAL A 299 9.77 14.40 0.55
C VAL A 299 10.19 13.24 1.45
N HIS A 300 9.27 12.74 2.29
CA HIS A 300 9.53 11.59 3.17
C HIS A 300 9.84 10.32 2.36
N VAL A 301 9.06 10.05 1.32
CA VAL A 301 9.29 8.89 0.44
C VAL A 301 10.64 9.01 -0.27
N PHE A 302 10.98 10.17 -0.82
CA PHE A 302 12.27 10.41 -1.49
C PHE A 302 13.45 10.18 -0.54
N TRP A 303 13.41 10.74 0.66
CA TRP A 303 14.45 10.53 1.65
C TRP A 303 14.53 9.07 2.10
N SER A 304 13.39 8.41 2.29
CA SER A 304 13.35 6.99 2.63
C SER A 304 13.95 6.13 1.51
N VAL A 305 13.66 6.44 0.25
CA VAL A 305 14.26 5.80 -0.91
C VAL A 305 15.77 5.94 -0.86
N TYR A 306 16.29 7.18 -0.78
CA TYR A 306 17.73 7.45 -0.71
C TYR A 306 18.41 6.71 0.45
N ASN A 307 17.81 6.75 1.65
CA ASN A 307 18.32 6.07 2.84
C ASN A 307 18.47 4.56 2.62
N ASN A 308 17.49 3.94 1.94
CA ASN A 308 17.40 2.51 1.72
C ASN A 308 18.09 2.02 0.42
N MET A 309 18.56 2.91 -0.45
CA MET A 309 19.40 2.56 -1.61
C MET A 309 20.82 2.18 -1.14
N LEU A 310 20.96 1.02 -0.47
CA LEU A 310 22.19 0.61 0.22
C LEU A 310 23.42 0.51 -0.69
N TRP A 311 23.25 0.37 -2.00
CA TRP A 311 24.38 0.40 -2.93
C TRP A 311 24.99 1.80 -3.10
N VAL A 312 24.23 2.85 -2.80
CA VAL A 312 24.66 4.25 -2.75
C VAL A 312 25.02 4.64 -1.31
N SER A 313 24.14 4.35 -0.35
CA SER A 313 24.19 4.95 0.98
C SER A 313 25.09 4.23 1.99
N ARG A 314 25.39 2.92 1.81
CA ARG A 314 26.04 2.11 2.85
C ARG A 314 27.39 2.63 3.36
N THR A 315 28.15 3.33 2.52
CA THR A 315 29.50 3.78 2.87
C THR A 315 29.49 4.94 3.87
N LEU A 316 28.37 5.66 3.91
CA LEU A 316 28.14 6.87 4.69
C LEU A 316 27.14 6.65 5.83
N ARG A 317 26.78 5.40 6.14
CA ARG A 317 25.83 5.10 7.22
C ARG A 317 26.41 5.44 8.58
N ILE A 318 25.61 6.07 9.41
CA ILE A 318 25.99 6.48 10.77
C ILE A 318 25.81 5.32 11.74
N ASN A 319 24.63 4.68 11.71
CA ASN A 319 24.33 3.47 12.45
C ASN A 319 24.44 2.24 11.53
N PRO A 320 25.33 1.27 11.82
CA PRO A 320 25.49 0.07 11.02
C PRO A 320 24.34 -0.94 11.19
N LYS A 321 23.49 -0.79 12.21
CA LYS A 321 22.34 -1.67 12.44
C LYS A 321 21.33 -1.57 11.29
N GLY A 322 20.75 -2.71 10.93
CA GLY A 322 19.61 -2.79 10.04
C GLY A 322 18.32 -2.41 10.76
N VAL A 323 17.32 -1.93 10.01
CA VAL A 323 16.01 -1.62 10.58
C VAL A 323 15.14 -2.87 10.54
N ASP A 324 14.56 -3.26 11.68
CA ASP A 324 13.77 -4.48 11.82
C ASP A 324 12.26 -4.25 11.66
N PHE A 325 11.49 -5.35 11.58
CA PHE A 325 10.04 -5.29 11.49
C PHE A 325 9.38 -4.50 12.63
N LYS A 326 9.89 -4.62 13.86
CA LYS A 326 9.32 -3.93 15.03
C LYS A 326 9.41 -2.42 14.86
N GLN A 327 10.55 -1.93 14.40
CA GLN A 327 10.71 -0.51 14.10
C GLN A 327 9.88 -0.07 12.89
N ILE A 328 9.76 -0.88 11.81
CA ILE A 328 8.80 -0.58 10.71
C ILE A 328 7.40 -0.35 11.28
N ASP A 329 6.92 -1.27 12.14
CA ASP A 329 5.55 -1.23 12.64
C ASP A 329 5.29 -0.03 13.55
N HIS A 330 6.27 0.33 14.38
CA HIS A 330 6.21 1.55 15.19
C HIS A 330 6.09 2.80 14.32
N GLU A 331 6.79 2.83 13.18
CA GLU A 331 6.82 3.97 12.25
C GLU A 331 5.69 3.95 11.22
N TRP A 332 4.77 2.99 11.30
CA TRP A 332 3.78 2.74 10.25
C TRP A 332 2.91 3.96 9.95
N HIS A 333 2.57 4.73 10.99
CA HIS A 333 1.68 5.89 10.93
C HIS A 333 2.43 7.23 10.89
N TRP A 334 3.63 7.26 10.30
CA TRP A 334 4.43 8.47 10.15
C TRP A 334 3.68 9.60 9.39
N ASP A 335 2.68 9.28 8.59
CA ASP A 335 1.86 10.24 7.84
C ASP A 335 0.80 10.96 8.70
N ASN A 336 0.53 10.49 9.92
CA ASN A 336 -0.40 11.15 10.85
C ASN A 336 -0.07 12.63 11.10
N TYR A 337 1.22 12.99 11.15
CA TYR A 337 1.65 14.38 11.30
C TYR A 337 1.21 15.26 10.12
N ILE A 338 1.35 14.76 8.89
CA ILE A 338 0.95 15.48 7.67
C ILE A 338 -0.57 15.64 7.63
N LEU A 339 -1.30 14.58 7.99
CA LEU A 339 -2.76 14.60 8.06
C LEU A 339 -3.26 15.58 9.14
N LEU A 340 -2.63 15.60 10.32
CA LEU A 340 -2.95 16.55 11.38
C LEU A 340 -2.75 17.99 10.92
N GLN A 341 -1.63 18.29 10.25
CA GLN A 341 -1.38 19.62 9.68
C GLN A 341 -2.40 20.00 8.62
N ALA A 342 -2.86 19.04 7.80
CA ALA A 342 -3.94 19.26 6.84
C ALA A 342 -5.24 19.66 7.55
N ILE A 343 -5.60 18.96 8.62
CA ILE A 343 -6.78 19.25 9.44
C ILE A 343 -6.66 20.64 10.07
N ILE A 344 -5.53 20.96 10.70
CA ILE A 344 -5.28 22.27 11.32
C ILE A 344 -5.34 23.39 10.27
N ALA A 345 -4.68 23.21 9.12
CA ALA A 345 -4.72 24.19 8.03
C ALA A 345 -6.15 24.40 7.52
N THR A 346 -6.91 23.33 7.36
CA THR A 346 -8.32 23.36 6.97
C THR A 346 -9.15 24.12 8.00
N MET A 347 -9.00 23.79 9.30
CA MET A 347 -9.68 24.50 10.39
C MET A 347 -9.34 25.99 10.40
N ILE A 348 -8.07 26.37 10.23
CA ILE A 348 -7.66 27.78 10.13
C ILE A 348 -8.35 28.46 8.93
N CYS A 349 -8.37 27.83 7.76
CA CYS A 349 -9.03 28.38 6.58
C CYS A 349 -10.55 28.60 6.79
N TYR A 350 -11.22 27.71 7.52
CA TYR A 350 -12.67 27.80 7.79
C TYR A 350 -13.04 28.67 8.99
N MET A 351 -12.22 28.71 10.05
CA MET A 351 -12.48 29.47 11.27
C MET A 351 -12.02 30.93 11.19
N SER A 352 -11.20 31.28 10.20
CA SER A 352 -10.59 32.62 10.08
C SER A 352 -11.10 33.46 8.89
N PRO A 353 -12.41 33.67 8.66
CA PRO A 353 -12.86 34.64 7.65
C PRO A 353 -12.28 36.06 7.77
N PRO A 354 -11.92 36.60 8.97
CA PRO A 354 -11.43 37.99 9.07
C PRO A 354 -9.90 38.15 9.15
N LEU A 355 -9.10 37.12 9.43
CA LEU A 355 -7.64 37.29 9.59
C LEU A 355 -6.88 37.48 8.27
N MET A 356 -7.48 37.09 7.14
CA MET A 356 -7.02 37.46 5.80
C MET A 356 -7.78 38.69 5.24
N VAL A 357 -8.55 39.37 6.08
CA VAL A 357 -9.38 40.55 5.75
C VAL A 357 -9.12 41.63 6.79
N ILE A 358 -7.86 42.02 6.94
CA ILE A 358 -7.54 43.29 7.60
C ILE A 358 -7.52 44.34 6.49
N ASN A 359 -8.48 45.27 6.56
CA ASN A 359 -8.86 46.33 5.62
C ASN A 359 -9.85 45.96 4.50
N SER A 360 -11.09 46.31 4.78
CA SER A 360 -12.26 46.35 3.92
C SER A 360 -12.11 47.34 2.76
N THR A 361 -11.36 46.99 1.72
CA THR A 361 -11.57 47.59 0.37
C THR A 361 -10.90 46.86 -0.81
N ILE A 362 -10.04 45.86 -0.60
CA ILE A 362 -9.47 45.05 -1.70
C ILE A 362 -9.34 43.60 -1.22
N PRO A 363 -9.81 42.57 -1.96
CA PRO A 363 -9.49 41.19 -1.61
C PRO A 363 -7.97 41.02 -1.75
N LEU A 364 -7.27 40.91 -0.63
CA LEU A 364 -5.83 40.70 -0.61
C LEU A 364 -5.55 39.30 -1.17
N ALA A 365 -5.32 39.21 -2.48
CA ALA A 365 -4.68 38.05 -3.07
C ALA A 365 -3.29 37.95 -2.42
N VAL A 366 -3.06 36.93 -1.59
CA VAL A 366 -1.70 36.64 -1.11
C VAL A 366 -0.81 36.54 -2.34
N PRO A 367 0.23 37.38 -2.48
CA PRO A 367 1.04 37.39 -3.68
C PRO A 367 1.72 36.03 -3.86
N LEU A 368 2.00 35.66 -5.11
CA LEU A 368 2.74 34.42 -5.38
C LEU A 368 4.10 34.47 -4.66
N TRP A 369 4.83 35.58 -4.78
CA TRP A 369 6.15 35.79 -4.19
C TRP A 369 6.26 37.13 -3.46
N ASN A 370 6.96 37.16 -2.32
CA ASN A 370 7.33 38.38 -1.61
C ASN A 370 8.70 38.22 -0.91
N THR A 371 9.73 38.93 -1.39
CA THR A 371 11.09 38.86 -0.84
C THR A 371 11.17 39.36 0.61
N LYS A 372 10.40 40.39 0.99
CA LYS A 372 10.35 40.86 2.40
C LYS A 372 9.76 39.77 3.31
N GLY A 373 8.79 39.03 2.80
CA GLY A 373 8.20 37.88 3.47
C GLY A 373 9.23 36.79 3.77
N LEU A 374 10.14 36.50 2.85
CA LEU A 374 11.21 35.52 3.07
C LEU A 374 12.12 35.93 4.24
N ILE A 375 12.54 37.21 4.29
CA ILE A 375 13.40 37.73 5.37
C ILE A 375 12.68 37.64 6.71
N VAL A 376 11.43 38.10 6.77
CA VAL A 376 10.60 38.03 7.98
C VAL A 376 10.40 36.59 8.44
N LEU A 377 10.12 35.67 7.52
CA LEU A 377 9.95 34.25 7.81
C LEU A 377 11.24 33.63 8.40
N ILE A 378 12.42 33.95 7.83
CA ILE A 378 13.70 33.48 8.37
C ILE A 378 13.92 34.07 9.77
N VAL A 379 13.71 35.38 9.96
CA VAL A 379 13.85 36.02 11.27
C VAL A 379 12.93 35.34 12.29
N LEU A 380 11.65 35.14 11.97
CA LEU A 380 10.70 34.48 12.86
C LEU A 380 11.08 33.03 13.16
N HIS A 381 11.61 32.29 12.18
CA HIS A 381 12.10 30.94 12.40
C HIS A 381 13.26 30.93 13.40
N VAL A 382 14.26 31.79 13.20
CA VAL A 382 15.46 31.87 14.04
C VAL A 382 15.16 32.39 15.44
N THR A 383 14.31 33.42 15.57
CA THR A 383 14.07 34.09 16.87
C THR A 383 12.92 33.51 17.66
N PHE A 384 12.00 32.76 17.05
CA PHE A 384 10.86 32.14 17.74
C PHE A 384 10.84 30.61 17.60
N SER A 385 10.77 30.06 16.39
CA SER A 385 10.58 28.61 16.21
C SER A 385 11.74 27.78 16.78
N GLU A 386 12.98 28.18 16.52
CA GLU A 386 14.18 27.50 17.01
C GLU A 386 14.28 27.50 18.56
N PRO A 387 14.25 28.66 19.26
CA PRO A 387 14.21 28.68 20.72
C PRO A 387 13.02 27.90 21.29
N LEU A 388 11.82 28.07 20.72
CA LEU A 388 10.61 27.41 21.19
C LEU A 388 10.77 25.89 21.15
N TYR A 389 11.21 25.36 20.02
CA TYR A 389 11.48 23.93 19.89
C TYR A 389 12.58 23.48 20.85
N TYR A 390 13.71 24.19 20.90
CA TYR A 390 14.83 23.84 21.77
C TYR A 390 14.40 23.70 23.24
N PHE A 391 13.66 24.67 23.78
CA PHE A 391 13.21 24.63 25.17
C PHE A 391 12.19 23.52 25.42
N LEU A 392 11.22 23.34 24.51
CA LEU A 392 10.20 22.28 24.64
C LEU A 392 10.84 20.90 24.54
N HIS A 393 11.70 20.68 23.56
CA HIS A 393 12.40 19.43 23.33
C HIS A 393 13.31 19.07 24.53
N ARG A 394 14.08 20.04 25.02
CA ARG A 394 14.90 19.84 26.23
C ARG A 394 14.04 19.58 27.48
N SER A 395 12.88 20.22 27.59
CA SER A 395 11.95 20.03 28.72
C SER A 395 11.38 18.61 28.74
N VAL A 396 10.94 18.09 27.60
CA VAL A 396 10.40 16.71 27.53
C VAL A 396 11.47 15.67 27.85
N HIS A 397 12.74 15.93 27.52
CA HIS A 397 13.86 15.05 27.91
C HIS A 397 14.25 15.15 29.39
N ARG A 398 14.05 16.31 30.04
CA ARG A 398 14.39 16.51 31.46
C ARG A 398 13.35 15.90 32.41
N ASN A 399 12.10 15.80 31.99
CA ASN A 399 11.01 15.31 32.81
C ASN A 399 10.68 13.85 32.46
N ASN A 400 10.92 12.93 33.40
CA ASN A 400 10.69 11.50 33.20
C ASN A 400 9.25 11.16 32.79
N TYR A 401 8.26 11.90 33.29
CA TYR A 401 6.85 11.68 32.92
C TYR A 401 6.61 12.06 31.45
N PHE A 402 7.05 13.25 31.03
CA PHE A 402 6.88 13.70 29.64
C PHE A 402 7.69 12.86 28.66
N PHE A 403 8.92 12.48 29.03
CA PHE A 403 9.71 11.56 28.21
C PHE A 403 8.97 10.23 28.04
N THR A 404 8.63 9.54 29.12
CA THR A 404 8.07 8.19 29.07
C THR A 404 6.75 8.11 28.29
N HIS A 405 5.86 9.10 28.46
CA HIS A 405 4.51 9.03 27.88
C HIS A 405 4.38 9.71 26.52
N TYR A 406 5.26 10.66 26.19
CA TYR A 406 5.17 11.39 24.93
C TYR A 406 6.39 11.14 24.05
N HIS A 407 7.61 11.32 24.55
CA HIS A 407 8.80 11.33 23.68
C HIS A 407 9.52 9.98 23.50
N ALA A 408 9.33 9.02 24.42
CA ALA A 408 9.98 7.71 24.38
C ALA A 408 9.53 6.88 23.17
N PHE A 409 8.32 7.10 22.68
CA PHE A 409 7.82 6.47 21.47
C PHE A 409 8.65 6.87 20.23
N HIS A 410 8.97 8.16 20.09
CA HIS A 410 9.84 8.66 19.04
C HIS A 410 11.25 8.04 19.10
N HIS A 411 11.84 7.98 20.30
CA HIS A 411 13.16 7.38 20.55
C HIS A 411 13.18 5.84 20.52
N SER A 412 12.01 5.18 20.47
CA SER A 412 11.95 3.73 20.33
C SER A 412 12.47 3.25 18.96
N SER A 413 12.53 4.16 17.98
CA SER A 413 13.16 3.96 16.68
C SER A 413 14.68 4.12 16.74
N THR A 414 15.36 3.07 17.22
CA THR A 414 16.80 3.09 17.50
C THR A 414 17.71 3.36 16.29
N VAL A 415 17.24 3.12 15.07
CA VAL A 415 17.97 3.46 13.83
C VAL A 415 17.21 4.60 13.16
N PRO A 416 17.69 5.87 13.23
CA PRO A 416 17.00 6.98 12.61
C PRO A 416 16.64 6.69 11.15
N ASN A 417 15.40 6.95 10.78
CA ASN A 417 14.91 6.85 9.42
C ASN A 417 14.09 8.10 9.07
N PRO A 418 14.02 8.52 7.80
CA PRO A 418 13.13 9.63 7.40
C PRO A 418 11.67 9.44 7.81
N MET A 419 11.19 8.20 7.97
CA MET A 419 9.85 7.94 8.53
C MET A 419 9.78 8.21 10.05
N THR A 420 10.86 7.97 10.79
CA THR A 420 10.98 8.31 12.23
C THR A 420 10.75 9.79 12.49
N ALA A 421 11.12 10.66 11.53
CA ALA A 421 10.95 12.11 11.69
C ALA A 421 9.51 12.48 12.06
N ASN A 422 8.49 11.82 11.51
CA ASN A 422 7.11 12.12 11.86
C ASN A 422 6.47 11.10 12.80
N ASN A 423 7.26 10.15 13.32
CA ASN A 423 6.77 9.18 14.29
C ASN A 423 6.77 9.79 15.68
N ALA A 424 5.63 10.36 16.08
CA ALA A 424 5.47 11.08 17.34
C ALA A 424 4.02 10.94 17.85
N THR A 425 3.82 11.21 19.13
CA THR A 425 2.48 11.27 19.73
C THR A 425 1.69 12.47 19.22
N LEU A 426 0.37 12.48 19.47
CA LEU A 426 -0.48 13.61 19.09
C LEU A 426 -0.01 14.93 19.72
N LEU A 427 0.40 14.91 21.01
CA LEU A 427 0.86 16.10 21.70
C LEU A 427 2.13 16.67 21.06
N GLU A 428 3.12 15.83 20.79
CA GLU A 428 4.35 16.25 20.11
C GLU A 428 4.06 16.77 18.70
N SER A 429 3.14 16.11 17.98
CA SER A 429 2.71 16.54 16.65
C SER A 429 2.03 17.91 16.68
N LEU A 430 1.22 18.19 17.70
CA LEU A 430 0.61 19.51 17.91
C LEU A 430 1.67 20.57 18.24
N ILE A 431 2.59 20.28 19.16
CA ILE A 431 3.71 21.18 19.51
C ILE A 431 4.53 21.50 18.26
N LEU A 432 4.89 20.48 17.50
CA LEU A 432 5.70 20.63 16.29
C LEU A 432 4.94 21.37 15.18
N SER A 433 3.61 21.22 15.12
CA SER A 433 2.76 22.00 14.21
C SER A 433 2.71 23.47 14.59
N VAL A 434 2.71 23.81 15.89
CA VAL A 434 2.84 25.20 16.36
C VAL A 434 4.21 25.75 15.97
N VAL A 435 5.29 25.03 16.27
CA VAL A 435 6.67 25.42 15.92
C VAL A 435 6.81 25.71 14.42
N ALA A 436 6.27 24.83 13.57
CA ALA A 436 6.25 25.01 12.12
C ALA A 436 5.32 26.16 11.68
N GLY A 437 4.19 26.35 12.37
CA GLY A 437 3.18 27.36 12.01
C GLY A 437 3.60 28.79 12.30
N VAL A 438 4.41 29.04 13.35
CA VAL A 438 4.78 30.39 13.81
C VAL A 438 5.34 31.28 12.68
N PRO A 439 6.34 30.86 11.88
CA PRO A 439 6.91 31.74 10.85
C PRO A 439 5.95 31.98 9.69
N LEU A 440 5.13 30.97 9.35
CA LEU A 440 4.11 31.07 8.30
C LEU A 440 3.00 32.05 8.69
N ILE A 441 2.40 31.84 9.86
CA ILE A 441 1.31 32.67 10.38
C ILE A 441 1.82 34.08 10.66
N GLY A 442 2.98 34.23 11.31
CA GLY A 442 3.57 35.53 11.61
C GLY A 442 3.85 36.36 10.36
N SER A 443 4.35 35.75 9.28
CA SER A 443 4.57 36.43 8.01
C SER A 443 3.26 36.91 7.36
N CYS A 444 2.21 36.09 7.44
CA CYS A 444 0.87 36.46 6.98
C CYS A 444 0.25 37.59 7.82
N LEU A 445 0.37 37.53 9.15
CA LEU A 445 -0.11 38.56 10.07
C LEU A 445 0.58 39.92 9.88
N LEU A 446 1.87 39.90 9.51
CA LEU A 446 2.63 41.10 9.18
C LEU A 446 2.37 41.61 7.75
N GLY A 447 1.43 41.01 7.01
CA GLY A 447 1.04 41.44 5.66
C GLY A 447 2.09 41.16 4.57
N VAL A 448 3.11 40.34 4.86
CA VAL A 448 4.22 40.03 3.93
C VAL A 448 4.24 38.57 3.47
N GLY A 449 3.26 37.75 3.87
CA GLY A 449 3.12 36.36 3.44
C GLY A 449 2.97 36.20 1.93
N SER A 450 3.35 35.03 1.40
CA SER A 450 3.23 34.68 -0.02
C SER A 450 2.91 33.20 -0.20
N ILE A 451 2.27 32.82 -1.31
CA ILE A 451 1.94 31.40 -1.60
C ILE A 451 3.21 30.56 -1.68
N SER A 452 4.23 31.03 -2.41
CA SER A 452 5.52 30.35 -2.52
C SER A 452 6.22 30.16 -1.17
N LEU A 453 6.06 31.08 -0.21
CA LEU A 453 6.63 30.93 1.14
C LEU A 453 5.92 29.83 1.93
N ILE A 454 4.59 29.73 1.83
CA ILE A 454 3.81 28.66 2.48
C ILE A 454 4.27 27.28 1.99
N TYR A 455 4.33 27.10 0.66
CA TYR A 455 4.80 25.86 0.06
C TYR A 455 6.27 25.60 0.38
N GLY A 456 7.13 26.58 0.12
CA GLY A 456 8.58 26.45 0.24
C GLY A 456 9.01 26.14 1.67
N TYR A 457 8.49 26.85 2.66
CA TYR A 457 8.84 26.60 4.05
C TYR A 457 8.24 25.29 4.57
N ALA A 458 6.98 24.96 4.25
CA ALA A 458 6.38 23.69 4.70
C ALA A 458 7.14 22.46 4.17
N ILE A 459 7.60 22.52 2.92
CA ILE A 459 8.42 21.48 2.28
C ILE A 459 9.84 21.47 2.86
N MET A 460 10.46 22.64 3.02
CA MET A 460 11.82 22.76 3.57
C MET A 460 11.89 22.27 5.02
N PHE A 461 10.86 22.55 5.83
CA PHE A 461 10.76 22.09 7.20
C PHE A 461 10.82 20.55 7.29
N ASP A 462 9.98 19.85 6.52
CA ASP A 462 9.99 18.38 6.48
C ASP A 462 11.27 17.84 5.86
N PHE A 463 11.81 18.52 4.84
CA PHE A 463 13.08 18.17 4.22
C PHE A 463 14.24 18.15 5.23
N GLN A 464 14.37 19.21 6.03
CA GLN A 464 15.43 19.31 7.06
C GLN A 464 15.24 18.26 8.16
N ARG A 465 14.00 18.00 8.58
CA ARG A 465 13.72 16.95 9.56
C ARG A 465 14.01 15.55 9.03
N CYS A 466 13.64 15.26 7.79
CA CYS A 466 13.99 14.00 7.12
C CYS A 466 15.50 13.84 6.96
N LEU A 467 16.20 14.93 6.63
CA LEU A 467 17.66 14.97 6.56
C LEU A 467 18.27 14.60 7.92
N GLY A 468 17.83 15.22 9.03
CA GLY A 468 18.32 14.90 10.37
C GLY A 468 18.11 13.44 10.78
N HIS A 469 16.97 12.86 10.42
CA HIS A 469 16.68 11.45 10.69
C HIS A 469 17.18 10.50 9.58
N CYS A 470 17.92 11.00 8.59
CA CYS A 470 18.54 10.14 7.60
C CYS A 470 19.73 9.42 8.23
N ASN A 471 19.81 8.10 8.12
CA ASN A 471 20.95 7.36 8.65
C ASN A 471 22.18 7.43 7.73
N VAL A 472 22.34 8.53 6.99
CA VAL A 472 23.36 8.70 5.94
C VAL A 472 23.96 10.10 6.06
N GLU A 473 25.28 10.18 6.26
CA GLU A 473 25.98 11.45 6.35
C GLU A 473 26.30 12.03 4.97
N ILE A 474 25.50 13.01 4.55
CA ILE A 474 25.63 13.63 3.23
C ILE A 474 26.55 14.85 3.20
N PHE A 475 26.78 15.52 4.33
CA PHE A 475 27.63 16.71 4.39
C PHE A 475 29.09 16.31 4.32
N SER A 476 29.86 17.04 3.53
CA SER A 476 31.32 16.89 3.49
C SER A 476 31.95 17.59 4.70
N HIS A 477 32.91 16.96 5.38
CA HIS A 477 33.67 17.63 6.45
C HIS A 477 34.40 18.87 5.94
N LYS A 478 34.86 18.86 4.67
CA LYS A 478 35.54 20.01 4.04
C LYS A 478 34.68 21.28 4.02
N LEU A 479 33.35 21.13 3.98
CA LEU A 479 32.43 22.27 3.99
C LEU A 479 32.48 23.02 5.33
N PHE A 480 32.54 22.29 6.44
CA PHE A 480 32.63 22.89 7.78
C PHE A 480 34.04 23.32 8.14
N GLU A 481 35.07 22.75 7.50
CA GLU A 481 36.44 23.24 7.62
C GLU A 481 36.63 24.57 6.87
N SER A 482 36.03 24.71 5.68
CA SER A 482 36.12 25.96 4.90
C SER A 482 35.21 27.07 5.42
N LEU A 483 34.02 26.72 5.93
CA LEU A 483 33.05 27.65 6.50
C LEU A 483 32.59 27.17 7.88
N PRO A 484 33.40 27.37 8.95
CA PRO A 484 33.11 26.84 10.29
C PRO A 484 31.80 27.33 10.89
N ILE A 485 31.32 28.51 10.50
CA ILE A 485 30.06 29.05 11.01
C ILE A 485 28.86 28.19 10.60
N LEU A 486 28.92 27.52 9.44
CA LEU A 486 27.79 26.77 8.89
C LEU A 486 27.38 25.59 9.77
N ARG A 487 28.32 24.98 10.50
CA ARG A 487 28.04 23.86 11.44
C ARG A 487 27.15 24.27 12.62
N TYR A 488 26.99 25.57 12.86
CA TYR A 488 26.10 26.11 13.90
C TYR A 488 24.77 26.61 13.34
N LEU A 489 24.65 26.74 12.02
CA LEU A 489 23.44 27.20 11.34
C LEU A 489 22.60 26.03 10.81
N ILE A 490 23.20 24.88 10.51
CA ILE A 490 22.50 23.69 10.01
C ILE A 490 23.12 22.46 10.68
N TYR A 491 22.31 21.62 11.32
CA TYR A 491 22.77 20.34 11.85
C TYR A 491 23.04 19.33 10.72
N THR A 492 23.77 18.28 11.04
CA THR A 492 23.93 17.12 10.15
C THR A 492 23.10 15.92 10.58
N PRO A 493 22.91 14.92 9.71
CA PRO A 493 22.30 13.66 10.12
C PRO A 493 23.11 12.96 11.23
N THR A 494 24.44 13.11 11.24
CA THR A 494 25.30 12.60 12.34
C THR A 494 24.99 13.28 13.67
N TYR A 495 24.84 14.61 13.67
CA TYR A 495 24.48 15.39 14.85
C TYR A 495 23.19 14.88 15.51
N HIS A 496 22.14 14.73 14.70
CA HIS A 496 20.83 14.29 15.18
C HIS A 496 20.80 12.80 15.52
N SER A 497 21.59 11.97 14.83
CA SER A 497 21.73 10.55 15.18
C SER A 497 22.38 10.34 16.55
N LEU A 498 23.32 11.21 16.97
CA LEU A 498 23.89 11.19 18.32
C LEU A 498 22.86 11.57 19.38
N HIS A 499 21.94 12.48 19.08
CA HIS A 499 20.82 12.79 19.97
C HIS A 499 19.96 11.55 20.26
N HIS A 500 19.64 10.75 19.24
CA HIS A 500 18.90 9.48 19.41
C HIS A 500 19.68 8.41 20.19
N GLN A 501 21.00 8.53 20.32
CA GLN A 501 21.85 7.57 21.06
C GLN A 501 22.07 7.98 22.52
N ASP A 502 22.41 9.24 22.77
CA ASP A 502 22.71 9.75 24.12
C ASP A 502 21.47 10.32 24.82
N MET A 503 20.55 10.91 24.06
CA MET A 503 19.29 11.53 24.53
C MET A 503 19.47 12.68 25.54
N ARG A 504 20.71 13.11 25.80
CA ARG A 504 21.07 14.17 26.77
C ARG A 504 21.63 15.45 26.13
N THR A 505 21.89 15.42 24.83
CA THR A 505 22.55 16.47 24.06
C THR A 505 21.84 16.69 22.73
N ASN A 506 22.17 17.77 22.01
CA ASN A 506 21.74 18.04 20.64
C ASN A 506 20.20 18.19 20.50
N PHE A 507 19.61 19.21 21.11
CA PHE A 507 18.15 19.45 21.16
C PHE A 507 17.58 20.44 20.13
N CYS A 508 18.42 21.14 19.35
CA CYS A 508 17.98 22.15 18.38
C CYS A 508 17.04 21.60 17.28
N LEU A 509 16.26 22.49 16.64
CA LEU A 509 15.37 22.09 15.55
C LEU A 509 16.08 21.95 14.21
N ILE A 510 16.93 22.92 13.87
CA ILE A 510 17.82 22.92 12.69
C ILE A 510 19.18 23.52 13.06
N MET A 511 19.24 24.54 13.94
CA MET A 511 20.45 25.33 14.20
C MET A 511 21.19 24.94 15.50
N PRO A 512 22.35 24.27 15.44
CA PRO A 512 23.12 23.89 16.64
C PRO A 512 23.60 25.05 17.53
N ILE A 513 23.53 26.30 17.07
CA ILE A 513 23.84 27.47 17.91
C ILE A 513 23.04 27.48 19.22
N PHE A 514 21.80 27.00 19.23
CA PHE A 514 20.98 26.94 20.46
C PHE A 514 21.49 25.90 21.46
N ASP A 515 22.07 24.80 20.98
CA ASP A 515 22.75 23.83 21.82
C ASP A 515 24.08 24.37 22.37
N VAL A 516 24.79 25.21 21.61
CA VAL A 516 25.98 25.92 22.13
C VAL A 516 25.56 26.88 23.25
N LEU A 517 24.56 27.73 23.00
CA LEU A 517 24.08 28.71 23.98
C LEU A 517 23.51 28.05 25.24
N GLY A 518 22.83 26.91 25.08
CA GLY A 518 22.24 26.17 26.18
C GLY A 518 23.17 25.14 26.85
N ASN A 519 24.44 25.07 26.42
CA ASN A 519 25.47 24.13 26.85
C ASN A 519 25.02 22.66 26.77
N THR A 520 24.45 22.28 25.64
CA THR A 520 23.93 20.92 25.34
C THR A 520 24.46 20.34 24.04
N LEU A 521 25.45 20.97 23.40
CA LEU A 521 26.12 20.45 22.21
C LEU A 521 26.93 19.19 22.54
N ASN A 522 26.70 18.09 21.82
CA ASN A 522 27.49 16.88 21.95
C ASN A 522 28.90 17.09 21.37
N PRO A 523 29.98 16.88 22.16
CA PRO A 523 31.34 17.15 21.73
C PRO A 523 31.79 16.25 20.57
N ASN A 524 31.17 15.08 20.39
CA ASN A 524 31.56 14.11 19.37
C ASN A 524 30.94 14.37 17.98
N SER A 525 30.01 15.34 17.86
CA SER A 525 29.23 15.54 16.64
C SER A 525 30.09 15.76 15.39
N TRP A 526 31.11 16.60 15.51
CA TRP A 526 31.94 16.99 14.37
C TRP A 526 33.02 15.96 14.05
N GLU A 527 33.65 15.37 15.07
CA GLU A 527 34.65 14.32 14.87
C GLU A 527 34.03 13.05 14.29
N LEU A 528 32.83 12.66 14.74
CA LEU A 528 32.13 11.51 14.16
C LEU A 528 31.70 11.77 12.72
N GLN A 529 31.19 12.97 12.42
CA GLN A 529 30.82 13.35 11.05
C GLN A 529 32.03 13.26 10.12
N LYS A 530 33.17 13.79 10.56
CA LYS A 530 34.43 13.76 9.82
C LYS A 530 34.93 12.34 9.62
N SER A 531 34.91 11.50 10.67
CA SER A 531 35.39 10.12 10.60
C SER A 531 34.56 9.28 9.62
N ILE A 532 33.23 9.41 9.61
CA ILE A 532 32.35 8.72 8.65
C ILE A 532 32.68 9.13 7.21
N ARG A 533 32.90 10.43 6.95
CA ARG A 533 33.24 10.93 5.62
C ARG A 533 34.62 10.49 5.12
N LEU A 534 35.59 10.39 6.02
CA LEU A 534 36.93 9.88 5.69
C LEU A 534 36.88 8.37 5.44
N ALA A 535 36.17 7.62 6.28
CA ALA A 535 36.01 6.18 6.16
C ALA A 535 35.13 5.74 4.97
N ALA A 536 34.54 6.66 4.20
CA ALA A 536 33.70 6.34 3.05
C ALA A 536 34.48 5.58 1.95
N GLY A 537 35.79 5.82 1.85
CA GLY A 537 36.70 5.15 0.90
C GLY A 537 37.38 3.89 1.46
N GLU A 538 37.20 3.59 2.75
CA GLU A 538 37.88 2.47 3.41
C GLU A 538 37.15 1.14 3.17
N PRO A 539 37.88 0.01 3.20
CA PRO A 539 37.28 -1.33 3.18
C PRO A 539 36.24 -1.48 4.29
N LYS A 540 34.98 -1.69 3.92
CA LYS A 540 33.90 -1.95 4.87
C LYS A 540 33.95 -3.40 5.34
N ARG A 541 33.24 -3.65 6.45
CA ARG A 541 33.00 -5.00 6.97
C ARG A 541 32.54 -5.94 5.85
N VAL A 542 33.28 -7.03 5.68
CA VAL A 542 32.99 -8.08 4.70
C VAL A 542 31.80 -8.91 5.20
N PRO A 543 30.79 -9.19 4.37
CA PRO A 543 29.73 -10.11 4.74
C PRO A 543 30.22 -11.55 4.73
N GLU A 544 29.87 -12.33 5.74
CA GLU A 544 30.21 -13.74 5.83
C GLU A 544 29.32 -14.58 4.89
N PHE A 545 28.08 -14.14 4.64
CA PHE A 545 27.12 -14.79 3.75
C PHE A 545 26.45 -13.81 2.77
N VAL A 546 26.35 -14.21 1.50
CA VAL A 546 25.64 -13.46 0.46
C VAL A 546 24.57 -14.34 -0.21
N PHE A 547 23.32 -13.89 -0.20
CA PHE A 547 22.25 -14.48 -1.02
C PHE A 547 22.08 -13.68 -2.32
N LEU A 548 22.35 -14.29 -3.47
CA LEU A 548 22.28 -13.64 -4.77
C LEU A 548 20.91 -13.84 -5.41
N ALA A 549 20.03 -12.86 -5.21
CA ALA A 549 18.64 -12.81 -5.66
C ALA A 549 18.45 -12.16 -7.04
N HIS A 550 17.22 -12.18 -7.55
CA HIS A 550 16.77 -11.45 -8.74
C HIS A 550 15.30 -11.05 -8.59
N GLY A 551 14.83 -10.09 -9.39
CA GLY A 551 13.40 -9.71 -9.39
C GLY A 551 12.53 -10.76 -10.06
N VAL A 552 11.30 -10.98 -9.58
CA VAL A 552 10.37 -11.96 -10.18
C VAL A 552 9.71 -11.35 -11.42
N ASP A 553 9.01 -10.24 -11.22
CA ASP A 553 8.37 -9.42 -12.25
C ASP A 553 8.40 -7.93 -11.87
N VAL A 554 7.87 -7.06 -12.74
CA VAL A 554 7.84 -5.60 -12.52
C VAL A 554 7.00 -5.21 -11.29
N MET A 555 5.88 -5.88 -11.04
CA MET A 555 5.02 -5.60 -9.87
C MET A 555 5.75 -5.94 -8.58
N SER A 556 6.43 -7.09 -8.54
CA SER A 556 7.27 -7.51 -7.41
C SER A 556 8.46 -6.59 -7.19
N ALA A 557 9.05 -6.03 -8.25
CA ALA A 557 10.16 -5.10 -8.13
C ALA A 557 9.75 -3.78 -7.43
N MET A 558 8.48 -3.37 -7.54
CA MET A 558 7.96 -2.22 -6.81
C MET A 558 7.83 -2.46 -5.30
N HIS A 559 7.95 -3.71 -4.82
CA HIS A 559 8.03 -4.03 -3.38
C HIS A 559 9.46 -3.95 -2.82
N ALA A 560 10.41 -3.38 -3.56
CA ALA A 560 11.77 -3.20 -3.05
C ALA A 560 11.81 -2.32 -1.79
N PRO A 561 12.66 -2.62 -0.79
CA PRO A 561 12.75 -1.85 0.45
C PRO A 561 13.21 -0.42 0.21
N PHE A 562 13.92 -0.16 -0.88
CA PHE A 562 14.31 1.18 -1.30
C PHE A 562 13.23 1.93 -2.08
N LEU A 563 12.10 1.31 -2.45
CA LEU A 563 10.95 2.02 -3.03
C LEU A 563 9.89 2.24 -1.96
N PHE A 564 9.41 1.14 -1.37
CA PHE A 564 8.38 1.15 -0.34
C PHE A 564 8.76 0.20 0.79
N ARG A 565 9.52 0.69 1.77
CA ARG A 565 9.90 -0.10 2.97
C ARG A 565 8.71 -0.76 3.66
N SER A 566 7.59 -0.06 3.78
CA SER A 566 6.36 -0.63 4.36
C SER A 566 5.87 -1.84 3.56
N PHE A 567 5.85 -1.77 2.22
CA PHE A 567 5.44 -2.90 1.39
C PHE A 567 6.43 -4.05 1.41
N ALA A 568 7.73 -3.74 1.44
CA ALA A 568 8.79 -4.72 1.57
C ALA A 568 8.73 -5.47 2.91
N SER A 569 8.17 -4.84 3.96
CA SER A 569 8.03 -5.45 5.28
C SER A 569 6.89 -6.47 5.38
N MET A 570 6.07 -6.60 4.33
CA MET A 570 4.95 -7.54 4.27
C MET A 570 5.18 -8.56 3.14
N PRO A 571 4.59 -9.77 3.25
CA PRO A 571 4.57 -10.71 2.15
C PRO A 571 4.06 -10.07 0.86
N TYR A 572 4.72 -10.36 -0.25
CA TYR A 572 4.36 -9.84 -1.56
C TYR A 572 2.94 -10.23 -1.92
N THR A 573 2.17 -9.23 -2.33
CA THR A 573 0.82 -9.36 -2.88
C THR A 573 0.67 -8.32 -3.99
N THR A 574 -0.01 -8.68 -5.08
CA THR A 574 -0.24 -7.75 -6.19
C THR A 574 -1.16 -6.61 -5.74
N ARG A 575 -0.64 -5.39 -5.71
CA ARG A 575 -1.39 -4.17 -5.35
C ARG A 575 -1.84 -3.44 -6.60
N LEU A 576 -3.11 -3.57 -6.97
CA LEU A 576 -3.65 -3.01 -8.22
C LEU A 576 -3.55 -1.48 -8.30
N PHE A 577 -3.56 -0.77 -7.17
CA PHE A 577 -3.39 0.68 -7.15
C PHE A 577 -1.97 1.14 -7.57
N LEU A 578 -0.99 0.23 -7.68
CA LEU A 578 0.34 0.53 -8.22
C LEU A 578 0.41 0.43 -9.76
N LEU A 579 -0.67 -0.01 -10.42
CA LEU A 579 -0.71 -0.09 -11.89
C LEU A 579 -0.38 1.23 -12.60
N PRO A 580 -0.80 2.42 -12.14
CA PRO A 580 -0.39 3.68 -12.77
C PRO A 580 1.12 3.93 -12.73
N VAL A 581 1.84 3.37 -11.75
CA VAL A 581 3.29 3.50 -11.59
C VAL A 581 4.05 2.43 -12.39
N TRP A 582 3.36 1.36 -12.81
CA TRP A 582 3.96 0.23 -13.50
C TRP A 582 4.74 0.61 -14.78
N PRO A 583 4.25 1.48 -15.69
CA PRO A 583 5.01 1.85 -16.88
C PRO A 583 6.35 2.51 -16.53
N PHE A 584 6.37 3.34 -15.50
CA PHE A 584 7.59 3.98 -15.01
C PHE A 584 8.55 2.97 -14.39
N ALA A 585 8.05 2.06 -13.56
CA ALA A 585 8.85 0.97 -12.99
C ALA A 585 9.43 0.06 -14.08
N PHE A 586 8.66 -0.23 -15.13
CA PHE A 586 9.14 -0.99 -16.29
C PHE A 586 10.27 -0.27 -17.02
N MET A 587 10.13 1.04 -17.29
CA MET A 587 11.20 1.83 -17.90
C MET A 587 12.48 1.86 -17.05
N ILE A 588 12.35 1.98 -15.72
CA ILE A 588 13.50 1.85 -14.81
C ILE A 588 14.12 0.45 -14.93
N SER A 589 13.31 -0.60 -14.99
CA SER A 589 13.82 -1.97 -15.12
C SER A 589 14.62 -2.18 -16.42
N LEU A 590 14.19 -1.55 -17.52
CA LEU A 590 14.94 -1.55 -18.78
C LEU A 590 16.26 -0.76 -18.65
N GLY A 591 16.24 0.41 -18.01
CA GLY A 591 17.46 1.17 -17.72
C GLY A 591 18.45 0.38 -16.85
N MET A 592 17.95 -0.32 -15.82
CA MET A 592 18.74 -1.23 -14.98
C MET A 592 19.27 -2.43 -15.77
N TRP A 593 18.54 -2.91 -16.77
CA TRP A 593 19.03 -3.98 -17.64
C TRP A 593 20.34 -3.55 -18.34
N VAL A 594 20.36 -2.34 -18.89
CA VAL A 594 21.51 -1.82 -19.66
C VAL A 594 22.70 -1.47 -18.77
N TRP A 595 22.48 -0.75 -17.65
CA TRP A 595 23.57 -0.11 -16.91
C TRP A 595 23.90 -0.74 -15.55
N SER A 596 22.98 -1.51 -14.96
CA SER A 596 23.16 -1.94 -13.57
C SER A 596 24.05 -3.18 -13.44
N LYS A 597 24.82 -3.20 -12.35
CA LYS A 597 25.54 -4.38 -11.86
C LYS A 597 24.78 -5.02 -10.70
N ALA A 598 25.21 -6.20 -10.25
CA ALA A 598 24.68 -6.78 -9.02
C ALA A 598 24.93 -5.84 -7.82
N PHE A 599 23.88 -5.51 -7.08
CA PHE A 599 23.90 -4.47 -6.05
C PHE A 599 23.35 -4.96 -4.71
N LEU A 600 23.70 -4.27 -3.62
CA LEU A 600 23.23 -4.62 -2.28
C LEU A 600 21.76 -4.24 -2.13
N TYR A 601 20.92 -5.22 -1.82
CA TYR A 601 19.47 -5.08 -1.72
C TYR A 601 19.00 -4.95 -0.27
N THR A 602 19.46 -5.85 0.60
CA THR A 602 19.19 -5.79 2.06
C THR A 602 20.32 -6.47 2.84
N SER A 603 20.36 -6.29 4.15
CA SER A 603 21.33 -6.91 5.04
C SER A 603 20.75 -7.16 6.42
N TYR A 604 21.16 -8.24 7.07
CA TYR A 604 20.80 -8.58 8.44
C TYR A 604 22.02 -9.16 9.17
N THR A 605 21.92 -9.35 10.49
CA THR A 605 22.99 -9.95 11.29
C THR A 605 22.45 -11.15 12.07
N LEU A 606 23.20 -12.25 12.06
CA LEU A 606 22.91 -13.44 12.86
C LEU A 606 24.17 -13.85 13.63
N ARG A 607 24.14 -13.77 14.97
CA ARG A 607 25.26 -14.14 15.86
C ARG A 607 26.58 -13.49 15.43
N ASN A 608 26.54 -12.19 15.24
CA ASN A 608 27.65 -11.40 14.72
C ASN A 608 28.12 -11.77 13.30
N ASN A 609 27.41 -12.58 12.51
CA ASN A 609 27.67 -12.73 11.07
C ASN A 609 26.80 -11.74 10.28
N LEU A 610 27.42 -10.91 9.46
CA LEU A 610 26.76 -10.01 8.51
C LEU A 610 26.33 -10.81 7.28
N CYS A 611 25.02 -10.92 7.12
CA CYS A 611 24.38 -11.54 5.98
C CYS A 611 23.86 -10.45 5.03
N GLN A 612 24.05 -10.63 3.73
CA GLN A 612 23.58 -9.69 2.72
C GLN A 612 22.79 -10.40 1.63
N THR A 613 21.77 -9.71 1.11
CA THR A 613 21.13 -10.09 -0.16
C THR A 613 21.62 -9.15 -1.24
N TRP A 614 22.20 -9.69 -2.29
CA TRP A 614 22.56 -8.94 -3.50
C TRP A 614 21.53 -9.25 -4.59
N ALA A 615 21.13 -8.25 -5.36
CA ALA A 615 20.19 -8.43 -6.46
C ALA A 615 20.91 -8.34 -7.80
N VAL A 616 20.75 -9.37 -8.63
CA VAL A 616 21.03 -9.30 -10.07
C VAL A 616 19.88 -8.47 -10.69
N PRO A 617 20.18 -7.37 -11.42
CA PRO A 617 19.18 -6.46 -11.97
C PRO A 617 18.48 -7.05 -13.20
N ARG A 618 17.83 -8.21 -13.03
CA ARG A 618 17.13 -8.96 -14.06
C ARG A 618 15.83 -9.49 -13.48
N LEU A 619 14.74 -9.18 -14.16
CA LEU A 619 13.42 -9.76 -13.90
C LEU A 619 13.34 -11.20 -14.43
N GLY A 620 12.46 -12.02 -13.87
CA GLY A 620 12.35 -13.45 -14.15
C GLY A 620 12.16 -13.78 -15.63
N PHE A 621 11.36 -12.99 -16.36
CA PHE A 621 11.14 -13.21 -17.79
C PHE A 621 12.43 -13.09 -18.63
N HIS A 622 13.41 -12.28 -18.19
CA HIS A 622 14.69 -12.15 -18.91
C HIS A 622 15.51 -13.45 -18.91
N TYR A 623 15.35 -14.31 -17.90
CA TYR A 623 16.07 -15.59 -17.82
C TYR A 623 15.63 -16.59 -18.89
N PHE A 624 14.46 -16.37 -19.49
CA PHE A 624 13.90 -17.18 -20.56
C PHE A 624 14.20 -16.63 -21.96
N LEU A 625 14.89 -15.48 -22.05
CA LEU A 625 15.32 -14.90 -23.32
C LEU A 625 16.70 -15.47 -23.72
N PRO A 626 16.82 -16.22 -24.84
CA PRO A 626 18.08 -16.85 -25.22
C PRO A 626 19.26 -15.88 -25.35
N PHE A 627 19.03 -14.69 -25.92
CA PHE A 627 20.06 -13.67 -26.10
C PHE A 627 20.53 -13.04 -24.78
N ALA A 628 19.71 -13.08 -23.72
CA ALA A 628 20.07 -12.51 -22.41
C ALA A 628 20.96 -13.45 -21.58
N LYS A 629 21.01 -14.75 -21.93
CA LYS A 629 21.69 -15.82 -21.18
C LYS A 629 23.12 -15.46 -20.79
N GLN A 630 23.92 -15.03 -21.76
CA GLN A 630 25.33 -14.68 -21.54
C GLN A 630 25.47 -13.47 -20.61
N GLY A 631 24.67 -12.41 -20.82
CA GLY A 631 24.70 -11.23 -19.97
C GLY A 631 24.32 -11.51 -18.53
N ILE A 632 23.34 -12.39 -18.30
CA ILE A 632 22.95 -12.85 -16.96
C ILE A 632 24.10 -13.63 -16.30
N ASN A 633 24.69 -14.60 -17.00
CA ASN A 633 25.83 -15.35 -16.47
C ASN A 633 27.03 -14.46 -16.15
N ASN A 634 27.31 -13.45 -16.97
CA ASN A 634 28.37 -12.47 -16.69
C ASN A 634 28.11 -11.70 -15.38
N HIS A 635 26.86 -11.36 -15.07
CA HIS A 635 26.50 -10.71 -13.79
C HIS A 635 26.65 -11.64 -12.59
N ILE A 636 26.23 -12.89 -12.73
CA ILE A 636 26.38 -13.90 -11.66
C ILE A 636 27.86 -14.18 -11.41
N GLU A 637 28.64 -14.40 -12.47
CA GLU A 637 30.08 -14.60 -12.41
C GLU A 637 30.79 -13.42 -11.73
N ALA A 638 30.48 -12.19 -12.16
CA ALA A 638 31.06 -10.99 -11.56
C ALA A 638 30.69 -10.84 -10.07
N ALA A 639 29.49 -11.26 -9.66
CA ALA A 639 29.09 -11.26 -8.26
C ALA A 639 29.88 -12.30 -7.44
N ILE A 640 30.09 -13.51 -7.98
CA ILE A 640 30.90 -14.56 -7.35
C ILE A 640 32.36 -14.11 -7.18
N LEU A 641 32.99 -13.60 -8.25
CA LEU A 641 34.38 -13.13 -8.20
C LEU A 641 34.54 -11.92 -7.27
N ARG A 642 33.53 -11.05 -7.20
CA ARG A 642 33.51 -9.96 -6.21
C ARG A 642 33.41 -10.50 -4.79
N ALA A 643 32.56 -11.48 -4.54
CA ALA A 643 32.42 -12.11 -3.22
C ALA A 643 33.74 -12.78 -2.80
N ASP A 644 34.39 -13.50 -3.73
CA ASP A 644 35.71 -14.08 -3.51
C ASP A 644 36.76 -13.02 -3.13
N LYS A 645 36.88 -11.97 -3.94
CA LYS A 645 37.85 -10.89 -3.71
C LYS A 645 37.65 -10.22 -2.35
N LEU A 646 36.40 -10.06 -1.92
CA LEU A 646 36.07 -9.46 -0.63
C LEU A 646 36.34 -10.41 0.54
N GLY A 647 36.46 -11.72 0.33
CA GLY A 647 36.61 -12.71 1.40
C GLY A 647 35.28 -13.17 2.00
N VAL A 648 34.20 -13.16 1.22
CA VAL A 648 32.92 -13.76 1.60
C VAL A 648 33.09 -15.27 1.74
N LYS A 649 32.52 -15.88 2.79
CA LYS A 649 32.64 -17.34 3.01
C LYS A 649 31.72 -18.11 2.07
N VAL A 650 30.45 -17.71 1.96
CA VAL A 650 29.44 -18.39 1.14
C VAL A 650 28.64 -17.40 0.30
N ILE A 651 28.49 -17.72 -0.99
CA ILE A 651 27.53 -17.07 -1.89
C ILE A 651 26.49 -18.08 -2.37
N SER A 652 25.23 -17.87 -2.00
CA SER A 652 24.11 -18.72 -2.41
C SER A 652 23.37 -18.15 -3.62
N LEU A 653 23.16 -18.97 -4.64
CA LEU A 653 22.47 -18.61 -5.88
C LEU A 653 20.95 -18.84 -5.73
N ALA A 654 20.16 -17.76 -5.73
CA ALA A 654 18.72 -17.84 -5.58
C ALA A 654 18.00 -18.23 -6.87
N ALA A 655 16.90 -18.99 -6.75
CA ALA A 655 15.93 -19.24 -7.82
C ALA A 655 16.55 -19.44 -9.22
N LEU A 656 16.32 -18.54 -10.18
CA LEU A 656 16.79 -18.70 -11.56
C LEU A 656 18.31 -18.48 -11.73
N ASN A 657 19.00 -17.88 -10.75
CA ASN A 657 20.47 -17.75 -10.77
C ASN A 657 21.18 -19.11 -10.70
N LYS A 658 20.50 -20.17 -10.26
CA LYS A 658 20.98 -21.56 -10.21
C LYS A 658 20.23 -22.49 -11.19
N ASN A 659 19.62 -21.94 -12.23
CA ASN A 659 18.95 -22.75 -13.24
C ASN A 659 19.96 -23.61 -14.02
N GLU A 660 19.70 -24.92 -14.14
CA GLU A 660 20.58 -25.85 -14.86
C GLU A 660 20.74 -25.51 -16.33
N ALA A 661 19.66 -25.08 -17.01
CA ALA A 661 19.72 -24.67 -18.41
C ALA A 661 20.53 -23.37 -18.61
N LEU A 662 20.66 -22.56 -17.56
CA LEU A 662 21.41 -21.31 -17.57
C LEU A 662 22.91 -21.55 -17.37
N ASN A 663 23.29 -22.26 -16.31
CA ASN A 663 24.69 -22.37 -15.85
C ASN A 663 25.03 -23.71 -15.16
N GLY A 664 24.25 -24.77 -15.42
CA GLY A 664 24.44 -26.07 -14.77
C GLY A 664 24.15 -26.05 -13.27
N GLY A 665 23.44 -25.03 -12.78
CA GLY A 665 23.19 -24.82 -11.36
C GLY A 665 24.44 -24.48 -10.56
N GLY A 666 25.26 -23.60 -11.13
CA GLY A 666 26.50 -23.08 -10.54
C GLY A 666 27.78 -23.76 -11.01
N THR A 667 27.71 -24.96 -11.61
CA THR A 667 28.89 -25.72 -12.06
C THR A 667 29.72 -24.98 -13.09
N LEU A 668 29.08 -24.19 -13.96
CA LEU A 668 29.76 -23.33 -14.92
C LEU A 668 30.84 -22.45 -14.26
N PHE A 669 30.52 -21.85 -13.11
CA PHE A 669 31.41 -20.90 -12.46
C PHE A 669 32.52 -21.59 -11.67
N VAL A 670 32.19 -22.67 -10.96
CA VAL A 670 33.16 -23.45 -10.19
C VAL A 670 34.17 -24.15 -11.12
N ASN A 671 33.72 -24.68 -12.26
CA ASN A 671 34.63 -25.31 -13.22
C ASN A 671 35.55 -24.28 -13.90
N LYS A 672 35.05 -23.06 -14.12
CA LYS A 672 35.82 -21.98 -14.74
C LYS A 672 36.83 -21.36 -13.77
N HIS A 673 36.53 -21.37 -12.47
CA HIS A 673 37.35 -20.80 -11.40
C HIS A 673 37.56 -21.85 -10.29
N PRO A 674 38.46 -22.83 -10.49
CA PRO A 674 38.65 -23.92 -9.52
C PRO A 674 39.21 -23.45 -8.17
N ASP A 675 39.95 -22.33 -8.16
CA ASP A 675 40.62 -21.79 -6.97
C ASP A 675 39.79 -20.76 -6.20
N LEU A 676 38.46 -20.73 -6.40
CA LEU A 676 37.59 -19.89 -5.58
C LEU A 676 37.80 -20.23 -4.11
N ARG A 677 37.86 -19.20 -3.26
CA ARG A 677 37.85 -19.27 -1.78
C ARG A 677 36.42 -19.17 -1.25
N VAL A 678 35.57 -18.35 -1.88
CA VAL A 678 34.13 -18.34 -1.58
C VAL A 678 33.46 -19.65 -2.00
N ARG A 679 32.60 -20.21 -1.16
CA ARG A 679 31.78 -21.37 -1.53
C ARG A 679 30.54 -20.92 -2.31
N VAL A 680 30.44 -21.33 -3.56
CA VAL A 680 29.20 -21.21 -4.35
C VAL A 680 28.22 -22.32 -3.93
N VAL A 681 27.01 -21.93 -3.57
CA VAL A 681 25.99 -22.81 -3.00
C VAL A 681 24.65 -22.58 -3.70
N HIS A 682 23.88 -23.64 -3.94
CA HIS A 682 22.51 -23.53 -4.43
C HIS A 682 21.44 -23.73 -3.36
N GLY A 683 21.78 -24.31 -2.20
CA GLY A 683 20.88 -24.54 -1.06
C GLY A 683 19.71 -25.50 -1.32
N ASN A 684 19.67 -26.17 -2.48
CA ASN A 684 18.60 -27.11 -2.82
C ASN A 684 18.63 -28.39 -1.96
N THR A 685 19.75 -28.72 -1.31
CA THR A 685 19.81 -29.88 -0.40
C THR A 685 18.88 -29.66 0.80
N LEU A 686 18.91 -28.48 1.41
CA LEU A 686 17.94 -28.12 2.46
C LEU A 686 16.51 -28.00 1.90
N THR A 687 16.35 -27.50 0.67
CA THR A 687 15.03 -27.47 0.02
C THR A 687 14.43 -28.88 -0.12
N ALA A 688 15.22 -29.87 -0.54
CA ALA A 688 14.79 -31.27 -0.57
C ALA A 688 14.45 -31.78 0.83
N ALA A 689 15.30 -31.47 1.82
CA ALA A 689 15.10 -31.91 3.20
C ALA A 689 13.80 -31.39 3.83
N VAL A 690 13.44 -30.12 3.59
CA VAL A 690 12.16 -29.55 4.06
C VAL A 690 10.98 -30.34 3.52
N ILE A 691 10.95 -30.58 2.20
CA ILE A 691 9.86 -31.34 1.56
C ILE A 691 9.79 -32.76 2.10
N LEU A 692 10.94 -33.43 2.27
CA LEU A 692 11.01 -34.80 2.74
C LEU A 692 10.58 -34.96 4.20
N ASN A 693 10.83 -33.96 5.05
CA ASN A 693 10.41 -33.97 6.45
C ASN A 693 8.93 -33.63 6.64
N GLU A 694 8.27 -33.02 5.65
CA GLU A 694 6.81 -32.85 5.65
C GLU A 694 6.06 -34.15 5.30
N ILE A 695 6.73 -35.11 4.66
CA ILE A 695 6.13 -36.38 4.27
C ILE A 695 6.12 -37.31 5.49
N SER A 696 4.93 -37.75 5.91
CA SER A 696 4.77 -38.71 7.00
C SER A 696 5.62 -39.97 6.79
N LYS A 697 6.20 -40.50 7.87
CA LYS A 697 7.03 -41.71 7.85
C LYS A 697 6.25 -42.97 7.42
N ASP A 698 4.92 -42.94 7.53
CA ASP A 698 4.05 -44.08 7.19
C ASP A 698 3.70 -44.17 5.70
N VAL A 699 4.04 -43.15 4.91
CA VAL A 699 3.76 -43.12 3.47
C VAL A 699 4.52 -44.24 2.77
N LYS A 700 3.80 -45.11 2.04
CA LYS A 700 4.37 -46.22 1.26
C LYS A 700 4.49 -45.95 -0.22
N GLU A 701 3.77 -44.96 -0.73
CA GLU A 701 3.76 -44.61 -2.15
C GLU A 701 3.60 -43.09 -2.33
N VAL A 702 4.33 -42.53 -3.29
CA VAL A 702 4.22 -41.12 -3.69
C VAL A 702 4.10 -40.98 -5.20
N PHE A 703 3.37 -39.96 -5.65
CA PHE A 703 3.37 -39.53 -7.04
C PHE A 703 4.18 -38.26 -7.21
N LEU A 704 5.21 -38.32 -8.06
CA LEU A 704 6.19 -37.24 -8.21
C LEU A 704 6.15 -36.66 -9.63
N THR A 705 5.78 -35.37 -9.71
CA THR A 705 5.91 -34.59 -10.94
C THR A 705 7.24 -33.84 -10.95
N GLY A 706 7.80 -33.59 -12.14
CA GLY A 706 9.15 -33.04 -12.23
C GLY A 706 10.23 -33.99 -11.72
N ALA A 707 9.97 -35.30 -11.75
CA ALA A 707 10.80 -36.36 -11.18
C ALA A 707 12.23 -36.41 -11.73
N THR A 708 12.46 -35.89 -12.94
CA THR A 708 13.78 -35.85 -13.59
C THR A 708 14.50 -34.51 -13.43
N SER A 709 13.94 -33.57 -12.66
CA SER A 709 14.63 -32.35 -12.24
C SER A 709 15.66 -32.65 -11.15
N LYS A 710 16.56 -31.70 -10.87
CA LYS A 710 17.51 -31.81 -9.77
C LYS A 710 16.88 -32.17 -8.41
N LEU A 711 15.84 -31.44 -8.00
CA LEU A 711 15.10 -31.68 -6.76
C LEU A 711 14.30 -32.99 -6.84
N GLY A 712 13.57 -33.21 -7.95
CA GLY A 712 12.77 -34.42 -8.14
C GLY A 712 13.61 -35.69 -8.10
N ARG A 713 14.77 -35.71 -8.77
CA ARG A 713 15.73 -36.82 -8.72
C ARG A 713 16.14 -37.12 -7.29
N ALA A 714 16.56 -36.11 -6.52
CA ALA A 714 17.05 -36.30 -5.17
C ALA A 714 15.96 -36.82 -4.23
N ILE A 715 14.75 -36.26 -4.32
CA ILE A 715 13.58 -36.73 -3.57
C ILE A 715 13.24 -38.18 -3.93
N ALA A 716 13.23 -38.53 -5.22
CA ALA A 716 12.94 -39.88 -5.68
C ALA A 716 13.95 -40.89 -5.11
N LEU A 717 15.25 -40.59 -5.22
CA LEU A 717 16.33 -41.45 -4.71
C LEU A 717 16.25 -41.60 -3.18
N TYR A 718 16.00 -40.51 -2.46
CA TYR A 718 15.89 -40.54 -0.99
C TYR A 718 14.69 -41.41 -0.53
N LEU A 719 13.52 -41.23 -1.14
CA LEU A 719 12.32 -42.00 -0.80
C LEU A 719 12.44 -43.48 -1.18
N CYS A 720 13.04 -43.75 -2.34
CA CYS A 720 13.35 -45.11 -2.80
C CYS A 720 14.27 -45.86 -1.82
N ARG A 721 15.32 -45.22 -1.30
CA ARG A 721 16.19 -45.79 -0.25
C ARG A 721 15.46 -46.04 1.08
N ARG A 722 14.36 -45.34 1.33
CA ARG A 722 13.46 -45.56 2.47
C ARG A 722 12.40 -46.64 2.22
N GLY A 723 12.44 -47.33 1.08
CA GLY A 723 11.46 -48.34 0.70
C GLY A 723 10.08 -47.79 0.36
N VAL A 724 10.01 -46.52 -0.09
CA VAL A 724 8.77 -45.88 -0.55
C VAL A 724 8.69 -45.99 -2.07
N ARG A 725 7.58 -46.51 -2.61
CA ARG A 725 7.35 -46.59 -4.06
C ARG A 725 7.13 -45.18 -4.63
N VAL A 726 7.93 -44.79 -5.62
CA VAL A 726 7.89 -43.47 -6.27
C VAL A 726 7.40 -43.63 -7.70
N LEU A 727 6.18 -43.17 -7.96
CA LEU A 727 5.61 -43.07 -9.30
C LEU A 727 6.17 -41.80 -9.97
N MET A 728 7.21 -41.97 -10.80
CA MET A 728 7.94 -40.88 -11.45
C MET A 728 7.29 -40.47 -12.76
N LEU A 729 6.62 -39.31 -12.79
CA LEU A 729 5.99 -38.79 -14.00
C LEU A 729 7.04 -38.22 -14.98
N THR A 730 7.34 -38.98 -16.05
CA THR A 730 8.25 -38.56 -17.11
C THR A 730 8.00 -39.31 -18.43
N LEU A 731 8.01 -38.57 -19.54
CA LEU A 731 7.94 -39.14 -20.89
C LEU A 731 9.30 -39.67 -21.37
N SER A 732 10.40 -39.25 -20.75
CA SER A 732 11.75 -39.69 -21.13
C SER A 732 12.14 -40.92 -20.34
N THR A 733 12.07 -42.09 -20.98
CA THR A 733 12.54 -43.37 -20.45
C THR A 733 14.04 -43.36 -20.17
N GLU A 734 14.83 -42.71 -21.04
CA GLU A 734 16.27 -42.57 -20.84
C GLU A 734 16.61 -41.84 -19.53
N ARG A 735 15.95 -40.70 -19.26
CA ARG A 735 16.16 -39.95 -18.01
C ARG A 735 15.70 -40.74 -16.79
N PHE A 736 14.61 -41.49 -16.91
CA PHE A 736 14.15 -42.38 -15.84
C PHE A 736 15.17 -43.48 -15.55
N GLN A 737 15.60 -44.24 -16.56
CA GLN A 737 16.58 -45.32 -16.43
C GLN A 737 17.93 -44.83 -15.92
N LYS A 738 18.32 -43.59 -16.23
CA LYS A 738 19.50 -42.97 -15.65
C LYS A 738 19.36 -42.83 -14.14
N ILE A 739 18.25 -42.26 -13.66
CA ILE A 739 18.00 -42.09 -12.22
C ILE A 739 17.82 -43.44 -11.52
N GLN A 740 17.14 -44.40 -12.16
CA GLN A 740 16.95 -45.74 -11.60
C GLN A 740 18.30 -46.42 -11.32
N ARG A 741 19.24 -46.34 -12.27
CA ARG A 741 20.60 -46.89 -12.10
C ARG A 741 21.44 -46.20 -11.02
N GLU A 742 21.04 -45.02 -10.55
CA GLU A 742 21.71 -44.34 -9.45
C GLU A 742 21.18 -44.79 -8.07
N ALA A 743 20.05 -45.48 -8.03
CA ALA A 743 19.54 -46.10 -6.81
C ALA A 743 20.29 -47.41 -6.51
N PRO A 744 20.48 -47.76 -5.21
CA PRO A 744 21.01 -49.07 -4.83
C PRO A 744 20.20 -50.20 -5.46
N ASP A 745 20.84 -51.30 -5.88
CA ASP A 745 20.19 -52.39 -6.63
C ASP A 745 18.94 -52.93 -5.92
N GLU A 746 18.99 -53.08 -4.60
CA GLU A 746 17.88 -53.52 -3.76
C GLU A 746 16.68 -52.55 -3.73
N SER A 747 16.93 -51.27 -4.02
CA SER A 747 15.93 -50.20 -3.98
C SER A 747 15.37 -49.84 -5.37
N GLN A 748 16.00 -50.27 -6.47
CA GLN A 748 15.61 -49.89 -7.84
C GLN A 748 14.15 -50.23 -8.20
N SER A 749 13.60 -51.29 -7.58
CA SER A 749 12.21 -51.74 -7.75
C SER A 749 11.19 -50.75 -7.19
N TYR A 750 11.58 -49.85 -6.29
CA TYR A 750 10.70 -48.80 -5.75
C TYR A 750 10.54 -47.61 -6.71
N LEU A 751 11.34 -47.50 -7.77
CA LEU A 751 11.20 -46.44 -8.77
C LEU A 751 10.41 -46.96 -9.97
N GLU A 752 9.29 -46.30 -10.27
CA GLU A 752 8.42 -46.69 -11.37
C GLU A 752 8.18 -45.53 -12.34
N GLN A 753 8.39 -45.78 -13.63
CA GLN A 753 8.08 -44.80 -14.66
C GLN A 753 6.58 -44.76 -14.92
N VAL A 754 5.98 -43.58 -14.80
CA VAL A 754 4.61 -43.32 -15.24
C VAL A 754 4.60 -42.17 -16.26
N THR A 755 3.70 -42.25 -17.24
CA THR A 755 3.63 -41.28 -18.35
C THR A 755 2.38 -40.41 -18.33
N LYS A 756 1.41 -40.75 -17.47
CA LYS A 756 0.11 -40.10 -17.37
C LYS A 756 -0.30 -39.90 -15.91
N TYR A 757 -1.10 -38.87 -15.65
CA TYR A 757 -1.56 -38.52 -14.30
C TYR A 757 -2.56 -39.49 -13.68
N ASN A 758 -3.27 -40.28 -14.50
CA ASN A 758 -4.20 -41.29 -14.01
C ASN A 758 -3.52 -42.43 -13.24
N ALA A 759 -2.22 -42.63 -13.43
CA ALA A 759 -1.44 -43.57 -12.62
C ALA A 759 -1.44 -43.22 -11.12
N ALA A 760 -1.81 -41.98 -10.76
CA ALA A 760 -1.86 -41.49 -9.38
C ALA A 760 -3.27 -41.55 -8.75
N GLU A 761 -4.26 -42.17 -9.41
CA GLU A 761 -5.67 -42.18 -8.95
C GLU A 761 -5.85 -42.74 -7.53
N HIS A 762 -4.94 -43.59 -7.07
CA HIS A 762 -4.96 -44.18 -5.73
C HIS A 762 -3.88 -43.63 -4.79
N CYS A 763 -3.04 -42.70 -5.25
CA CYS A 763 -1.95 -42.14 -4.45
C CYS A 763 -2.39 -40.83 -3.78
N LYS A 764 -2.37 -40.77 -2.44
CA LYS A 764 -2.76 -39.58 -1.66
C LYS A 764 -1.61 -38.61 -1.37
N THR A 765 -0.37 -38.98 -1.67
CA THR A 765 0.81 -38.16 -1.41
C THR A 765 1.40 -37.69 -2.72
N TRP A 766 1.18 -36.43 -3.06
CA TRP A 766 1.65 -35.84 -4.32
C TRP A 766 2.80 -34.88 -4.05
N ILE A 767 3.91 -35.08 -4.75
CA ILE A 767 5.06 -34.17 -4.74
C ILE A 767 5.10 -33.45 -6.09
N VAL A 768 4.90 -32.14 -6.06
CA VAL A 768 4.65 -31.32 -7.25
C VAL A 768 5.88 -30.49 -7.61
N GLY A 769 6.61 -30.98 -8.61
CA GLY A 769 7.76 -30.30 -9.21
C GLY A 769 7.50 -29.63 -10.56
N LYS A 770 6.28 -29.77 -11.11
CA LYS A 770 5.81 -29.11 -12.34
C LYS A 770 4.46 -28.47 -12.11
N TRP A 771 4.19 -27.38 -12.83
CA TRP A 771 2.91 -26.68 -12.71
C TRP A 771 1.76 -27.58 -13.19
N LEU A 772 0.66 -27.62 -12.43
CA LEU A 772 -0.49 -28.51 -12.68
C LEU A 772 -1.75 -27.71 -13.01
N THR A 773 -2.37 -28.06 -14.14
CA THR A 773 -3.70 -27.59 -14.52
C THR A 773 -4.79 -28.20 -13.62
N PRO A 774 -5.99 -27.58 -13.55
CA PRO A 774 -7.14 -28.16 -12.85
C PRO A 774 -7.49 -29.60 -13.27
N ARG A 775 -7.34 -29.93 -14.56
CA ARG A 775 -7.58 -31.27 -15.11
C ARG A 775 -6.53 -32.29 -14.68
N GLU A 776 -5.29 -31.87 -14.48
CA GLU A 776 -4.25 -32.76 -13.96
C GLU A 776 -4.45 -33.01 -12.46
N GLN A 777 -4.88 -31.97 -11.71
CA GLN A 777 -5.23 -32.11 -10.29
C GLN A 777 -6.47 -32.98 -10.05
N SER A 778 -7.37 -33.16 -11.02
CA SER A 778 -8.58 -33.98 -10.84
C SER A 778 -8.30 -35.47 -10.70
N TRP A 779 -7.11 -35.93 -11.09
CA TRP A 779 -6.67 -37.32 -10.87
C TRP A 779 -6.27 -37.61 -9.42
N ALA A 780 -6.08 -36.56 -8.59
CA ALA A 780 -5.76 -36.75 -7.19
C ALA A 780 -6.99 -37.25 -6.40
N PRO A 781 -6.90 -38.37 -5.67
CA PRO A 781 -7.99 -38.88 -4.85
C PRO A 781 -8.37 -37.91 -3.73
N THR A 782 -9.59 -38.06 -3.20
CA THR A 782 -10.05 -37.28 -2.04
C THR A 782 -9.11 -37.46 -0.84
N GLY A 783 -8.79 -36.36 -0.17
CA GLY A 783 -7.85 -36.34 0.96
C GLY A 783 -6.38 -36.31 0.56
N THR A 784 -6.07 -36.08 -0.73
CA THR A 784 -4.68 -35.90 -1.18
C THR A 784 -4.06 -34.65 -0.56
N HIS A 785 -2.78 -34.76 -0.18
CA HIS A 785 -1.94 -33.61 0.14
C HIS A 785 -0.93 -33.37 -0.99
N PHE A 786 -0.86 -32.13 -1.48
CA PHE A 786 0.10 -31.68 -2.48
C PHE A 786 1.29 -30.98 -1.81
N HIS A 787 2.43 -31.67 -1.69
CA HIS A 787 3.72 -31.07 -1.34
C HIS A 787 4.28 -30.35 -2.56
N GLN A 788 4.75 -29.11 -2.44
CA GLN A 788 5.10 -28.28 -3.61
C GLN A 788 6.51 -27.71 -3.54
N PHE A 789 7.28 -27.93 -4.61
CA PHE A 789 8.53 -27.19 -4.85
C PHE A 789 8.54 -26.47 -6.20
N VAL A 790 7.46 -26.59 -6.96
CA VAL A 790 7.22 -25.76 -8.15
C VAL A 790 7.04 -24.29 -7.77
N VAL A 791 7.69 -23.40 -8.50
CA VAL A 791 7.56 -21.95 -8.31
C VAL A 791 7.12 -21.32 -9.64
N PRO A 792 6.00 -20.56 -9.68
CA PRO A 792 5.09 -20.28 -8.56
C PRO A 792 4.26 -21.52 -8.13
N PRO A 793 3.66 -21.51 -6.93
CA PRO A 793 2.77 -22.58 -6.46
C PRO A 793 1.60 -22.84 -7.41
N ILE A 794 1.06 -24.05 -7.40
CA ILE A 794 -0.13 -24.39 -8.22
C ILE A 794 -1.40 -23.76 -7.63
N LEU A 795 -2.40 -23.56 -8.48
CA LEU A 795 -3.71 -23.08 -8.06
C LEU A 795 -4.41 -24.16 -7.20
N LYS A 796 -4.94 -23.77 -6.04
CA LYS A 796 -5.66 -24.66 -5.10
C LYS A 796 -7.08 -24.98 -5.62
N PHE A 797 -7.18 -25.86 -6.62
CA PHE A 797 -8.45 -26.15 -7.33
C PHE A 797 -9.35 -27.17 -6.60
N ARG A 798 -8.77 -28.20 -5.96
CA ARG A 798 -9.50 -29.30 -5.31
C ARG A 798 -9.83 -28.95 -3.86
N ARG A 799 -11.11 -28.70 -3.57
CA ARG A 799 -11.59 -28.35 -2.21
C ARG A 799 -11.45 -29.48 -1.18
N ASN A 800 -11.41 -30.72 -1.65
CA ASN A 800 -11.31 -31.94 -0.86
C ASN A 800 -9.85 -32.45 -0.73
N CYS A 801 -8.88 -31.61 -1.06
CA CYS A 801 -7.44 -31.87 -0.97
C CYS A 801 -6.77 -30.72 -0.21
N THR A 802 -5.57 -30.95 0.31
CA THR A 802 -4.76 -29.93 0.99
C THR A 802 -3.50 -29.63 0.19
N TYR A 803 -2.96 -28.42 0.36
CA TYR A 803 -1.83 -27.92 -0.43
C TYR A 803 -0.78 -27.36 0.52
N GLY A 804 0.40 -27.95 0.53
CA GLY A 804 1.57 -27.45 1.25
C GLY A 804 2.08 -26.16 0.64
N ASP A 805 2.74 -25.36 1.46
CA ASP A 805 3.40 -24.13 1.03
C ASP A 805 4.76 -24.44 0.37
N LEU A 806 5.42 -23.41 -0.16
CA LEU A 806 6.77 -23.57 -0.69
C LEU A 806 7.74 -23.88 0.44
N ALA A 807 8.72 -24.74 0.16
CA ALA A 807 9.79 -25.07 1.08
C ALA A 807 10.50 -23.80 1.61
N ALA A 808 10.29 -23.52 2.90
CA ALA A 808 10.73 -22.31 3.57
C ALA A 808 11.10 -22.61 5.02
N MET A 809 11.95 -21.75 5.58
CA MET A 809 12.46 -21.89 6.93
C MET A 809 12.31 -20.56 7.67
N ARG A 810 11.86 -20.63 8.92
CA ARG A 810 11.90 -19.49 9.85
C ARG A 810 13.34 -19.29 10.33
N LEU A 811 13.80 -18.05 10.29
CA LEU A 811 15.09 -17.66 10.83
C LEU A 811 15.09 -17.77 12.36
N PRO A 812 16.26 -17.97 12.99
CA PRO A 812 16.39 -18.01 14.44
C PRO A 812 15.90 -16.73 15.12
N LYS A 813 15.38 -16.84 16.35
CA LYS A 813 14.83 -15.70 17.11
C LYS A 813 15.86 -14.61 17.44
N ASP A 814 17.14 -14.96 17.45
CA ASP A 814 18.27 -14.06 17.71
C ASP A 814 18.79 -13.34 16.45
N VAL A 815 18.05 -13.39 15.33
CA VAL A 815 18.37 -12.59 14.14
C VAL A 815 18.02 -11.11 14.34
N HIS A 816 18.88 -10.21 13.85
CA HIS A 816 18.69 -8.77 13.97
C HIS A 816 18.73 -8.05 12.62
N GLY A 817 17.99 -6.95 12.51
CA GLY A 817 18.00 -6.09 11.32
C GLY A 817 17.26 -6.67 10.11
N VAL A 818 16.34 -7.63 10.33
CA VAL A 818 15.47 -8.15 9.27
C VAL A 818 14.23 -7.27 9.18
N GLY A 819 14.16 -6.44 8.13
CA GLY A 819 13.03 -5.53 7.87
C GLY A 819 12.34 -5.74 6.52
N THR A 820 12.61 -6.87 5.85
CA THR A 820 12.09 -7.17 4.51
C THR A 820 11.68 -8.64 4.44
N CYS A 821 10.48 -8.89 3.93
CA CYS A 821 9.99 -10.22 3.58
C CYS A 821 10.64 -10.72 2.29
N GLU A 822 10.96 -12.00 2.24
CA GLU A 822 11.51 -12.62 1.03
C GLU A 822 10.37 -13.00 0.08
N TYR A 823 10.06 -12.12 -0.87
CA TYR A 823 8.96 -12.31 -1.82
C TYR A 823 7.63 -12.58 -1.10
N THR A 824 7.03 -13.76 -1.26
CA THR A 824 5.75 -14.13 -0.61
C THR A 824 5.92 -14.74 0.79
N MET A 825 7.14 -14.81 1.31
CA MET A 825 7.39 -15.39 2.63
C MET A 825 6.96 -14.45 3.76
N ASP A 826 6.47 -15.05 4.84
CA ASP A 826 6.14 -14.34 6.07
C ASP A 826 7.33 -13.63 6.71
N ARG A 827 7.05 -12.72 7.64
CA ARG A 827 8.08 -12.02 8.40
C ARG A 827 8.96 -13.01 9.16
N GLY A 828 10.27 -12.86 8.99
CA GLY A 828 11.28 -13.75 9.58
C GLY A 828 11.37 -15.13 8.93
N VAL A 829 10.72 -15.34 7.78
CA VAL A 829 10.79 -16.57 6.99
C VAL A 829 11.55 -16.30 5.69
N VAL A 830 12.43 -17.23 5.30
CA VAL A 830 13.19 -17.20 4.05
C VAL A 830 12.96 -18.49 3.28
N HIS A 831 13.16 -18.51 1.96
CA HIS A 831 13.09 -19.77 1.21
C HIS A 831 14.14 -20.74 1.72
N ALA A 832 13.84 -22.05 1.66
CA ALA A 832 14.75 -23.09 2.15
C ALA A 832 16.14 -23.03 1.49
N CYS A 833 16.24 -22.54 0.25
CA CYS A 833 17.53 -22.38 -0.42
C CYS A 833 18.38 -21.20 0.09
N HIS A 834 17.75 -20.14 0.63
CA HIS A 834 18.46 -19.11 1.38
C HIS A 834 18.99 -19.73 2.68
N ALA A 835 18.11 -20.35 3.45
CA ALA A 835 18.46 -21.04 4.69
C ALA A 835 19.58 -22.08 4.50
N GLY A 836 19.58 -22.83 3.40
CA GLY A 836 20.62 -23.82 3.10
C GLY A 836 22.00 -23.18 2.92
N GLY A 837 22.06 -22.03 2.24
CA GLY A 837 23.30 -21.25 2.14
C GLY A 837 23.75 -20.68 3.48
N LEU A 838 22.80 -20.26 4.32
CA LEU A 838 23.08 -19.78 5.68
C LEU A 838 23.65 -20.91 6.56
N VAL A 839 23.05 -22.09 6.53
CA VAL A 839 23.53 -23.29 7.25
C VAL A 839 24.93 -23.68 6.79
N HIS A 840 25.18 -23.66 5.48
CA HIS A 840 26.50 -23.93 4.91
C HIS A 840 27.57 -22.98 5.48
N MET A 841 27.24 -21.70 5.67
CA MET A 841 28.14 -20.71 6.28
C MET A 841 28.35 -20.96 7.78
N LEU A 842 27.29 -21.29 8.50
CA LEU A 842 27.33 -21.50 9.95
C LEU A 842 28.11 -22.78 10.33
N GLU A 843 27.97 -23.83 9.53
CA GLU A 843 28.71 -25.10 9.69
C GLU A 843 30.15 -25.01 9.15
N GLY A 844 30.49 -23.97 8.39
CA GLY A 844 31.83 -23.79 7.83
C GLY A 844 32.22 -24.85 6.79
N TRP A 845 31.24 -25.40 6.06
CA TRP A 845 31.54 -26.42 5.06
C TRP A 845 32.39 -25.87 3.91
N GLU A 846 33.38 -26.66 3.47
CA GLU A 846 34.39 -26.23 2.50
C GLU A 846 34.09 -26.63 1.04
N HIS A 847 33.05 -27.44 0.83
CA HIS A 847 32.66 -27.89 -0.50
C HIS A 847 31.76 -26.87 -1.20
N HIS A 848 31.74 -26.90 -2.54
CA HIS A 848 30.69 -26.22 -3.29
C HIS A 848 29.42 -27.07 -3.29
N GLU A 849 28.25 -26.43 -3.14
CA GLU A 849 26.96 -27.10 -3.32
C GLU A 849 26.35 -26.65 -4.65
N VAL A 850 26.84 -27.23 -5.76
CA VAL A 850 26.45 -26.91 -7.13
C VAL A 850 26.14 -28.19 -7.92
N GLY A 851 25.44 -28.07 -9.05
CA GLY A 851 25.13 -29.25 -9.86
C GLY A 851 24.08 -30.14 -9.21
N ALA A 852 24.25 -31.46 -9.25
CA ALA A 852 23.29 -32.40 -8.68
C ALA A 852 23.28 -32.38 -7.14
N ILE A 853 22.13 -32.64 -6.53
CA ILE A 853 22.02 -32.76 -5.07
C ILE A 853 22.60 -34.11 -4.62
N ASP A 854 23.48 -34.04 -3.63
CA ASP A 854 23.98 -35.18 -2.87
C ASP A 854 22.91 -35.66 -1.89
N VAL A 855 22.42 -36.88 -2.10
CA VAL A 855 21.32 -37.46 -1.32
C VAL A 855 21.76 -37.77 0.11
N ASP A 856 23.03 -38.11 0.31
CA ASP A 856 23.57 -38.50 1.62
C ASP A 856 23.72 -37.30 2.57
N ARG A 857 23.70 -36.08 2.03
CA ARG A 857 23.75 -34.83 2.82
C ARG A 857 22.40 -34.30 3.24
N ILE A 858 21.29 -34.86 2.76
CA ILE A 858 19.93 -34.34 3.03
C ILE A 858 19.66 -34.30 4.55
N ASP A 859 19.89 -35.42 5.24
CA ASP A 859 19.65 -35.50 6.69
C ASP A 859 20.66 -34.66 7.48
N ILE A 860 21.93 -34.67 7.07
CA ILE A 860 23.00 -33.87 7.68
C ILE A 860 22.64 -32.38 7.66
N VAL A 861 22.16 -31.88 6.51
CA VAL A 861 21.79 -30.48 6.31
C VAL A 861 20.53 -30.12 7.11
N TRP A 862 19.56 -31.05 7.18
CA TRP A 862 18.36 -30.87 8.00
C TRP A 862 18.69 -30.73 9.48
N GLU A 863 19.48 -31.67 10.02
CA GLU A 863 19.89 -31.67 11.42
C GLU A 863 20.69 -30.40 11.76
N ALA A 864 21.59 -29.98 10.87
CA ALA A 864 22.32 -28.72 11.02
C ALA A 864 21.39 -27.51 11.07
N ALA A 865 20.38 -27.45 10.20
CA ALA A 865 19.40 -26.37 10.21
C ALA A 865 18.64 -26.30 11.55
N MET A 866 18.20 -27.45 12.08
CA MET A 866 17.52 -27.53 13.37
C MET A 866 18.45 -27.12 14.53
N ARG A 867 19.71 -27.60 14.54
CA ARG A 867 20.71 -27.23 15.56
C ARG A 867 20.98 -25.73 15.60
N HIS A 868 20.97 -25.06 14.44
CA HIS A 868 21.15 -23.61 14.37
C HIS A 868 19.89 -22.81 14.75
N GLY A 869 18.78 -23.47 15.06
CA GLY A 869 17.54 -22.85 15.50
C GLY A 869 16.65 -22.35 14.37
N LEU A 870 16.89 -22.83 13.13
CA LEU A 870 15.91 -22.68 12.06
C LEU A 870 14.78 -23.70 12.25
N SER A 871 13.57 -23.36 11.82
CA SER A 871 12.42 -24.28 11.88
C SER A 871 11.66 -24.28 10.57
N SER A 872 11.05 -25.41 10.21
CA SER A 872 10.14 -25.44 9.06
C SER A 872 8.90 -24.58 9.35
N VAL A 873 8.29 -24.03 8.30
CA VAL A 873 7.04 -23.25 8.44
C VAL A 873 5.84 -24.18 8.67
N SER A 874 5.89 -25.38 8.07
CA SER A 874 4.89 -26.44 8.17
C SER A 874 4.85 -27.18 9.52
N SER A 875 5.88 -27.04 10.37
CA SER A 875 5.95 -27.70 11.69
C SER A 875 5.35 -26.87 12.83
N LEU A 876 4.66 -25.77 12.53
CA LEU A 876 4.10 -24.82 13.51
C LEU A 876 2.57 -24.74 13.43
N SER A 877 1.93 -25.61 12.64
CA SER A 877 0.47 -25.71 12.50
C SER A 877 -0.19 -26.76 13.42
N ASP A 878 0.53 -27.21 14.46
CA ASP A 878 -0.02 -28.02 15.55
C ASP A 878 -0.28 -27.16 16.80
#